data_AF-A0A7Y0CFA9-F1
#
_entry.id   AF-A0A7Y0CFA9-F1
#
_cell.length_a   1.000
_cell.length_b   1.000
_cell.length_c   1.000
_cell.angle_alpha   90.00
_cell.angle_beta   90.00
_cell.angle_gamma   90.00
#
_symmetry.space_group_name_H-M   'P 1'
#
loop_
_entity.id
_entity.type
_entity.pdbx_description
1 polymer ?
#
loop_
_entity_poly.entity_id
_entity_poly.type
_entity_poly.pdbx_seq_one_letter_code
_entity_poly.pdbx_strand_id
1 'polypeptide(L)'
;MPPETSLTATDLEVDAAPVLSYPMAHNRLAVVRRIAVRHRGPAVAGASVQVEVRDVEGRIGTAWEQLVDLAPDAETQLTDIDLRLDADAMLQLEEQQPGQVVVRVLGDGVLLAERSLPVELLAARQWVAVPSLLAVELLAAFVMPNHPAVAALVAEASVLLEERTGRPLTSAYDEGPERVDATVRALFDAMQARRIRAIEAPASWSEVGQKVRTPDEVLDGGSGTCLDTLVVLAAALELAGVRPLLWLAEGHAFGGYWREEAALGAIAQTDPGDVAAIVNLVDLGLVRLIDQTLVTVREEPATFDQAHPAAYSRWLTGDLDRILGVVDVWRARRAGVLPLPARTLGADGTVVITQYRAPERSGLTAERSATSAGALRGVAAGPVVGGMTESAAEPGGSPEPAAPPVPARVRQWKNALLDLSLRNRLLNFSPRSAVALAVPAGHLGVVEDALHAGHAVHLLPADQLEELQVARGIRTGRDLPDDQRAELFGQRTTLFTDLPAVVYASRLRNLAYKARTVVEETGANNLYVAFGSLTWSLDGRELRSPLVLVPVRLVTRSRERAYRIELDEAGASTPNYCLLEKLRQVHGLSVPGLAEPTEDGAGIDLAGALLAMRTALAAEGLGYRVEETVDLAVLQFAKYRLWKDLDESWPVLATNSLVRHLIETPTDPFVDPVAPVAPDGDPARTDLDELAAACPVPADASQLTAVADAVAGRTFVLEGPPGTGKSQTITNLLTRAVADGKRVLFVAEKRAALDVVRARLDEVGLGPFSLDLHDKGSKPSAVRAQVRAALDHTVDVDEQGLEVELETLRAAR
;
A
#
# COMPACT_ATOMS: atom_id res chain seq x y z
N MET A 1 41.39 -13.98 38.52
CA MET A 1 41.75 -12.59 38.83
C MET A 1 42.38 -12.00 37.59
N PRO A 2 41.81 -10.96 36.97
CA PRO A 2 42.49 -10.26 35.87
C PRO A 2 43.62 -9.37 36.45
N PRO A 3 44.62 -8.99 35.64
CA PRO A 3 45.71 -8.15 36.12
C PRO A 3 45.22 -6.71 36.35
N GLU A 4 45.74 -6.07 37.40
CA GLU A 4 45.50 -4.68 37.75
C GLU A 4 45.81 -3.76 36.56
N THR A 5 44.78 -3.02 36.12
CA THR A 5 44.88 -1.97 35.12
C THR A 5 45.62 -0.79 35.75
N SER A 6 46.83 -0.47 35.28
CA SER A 6 47.45 0.81 35.62
C SER A 6 46.56 1.91 35.06
N LEU A 7 45.95 2.73 35.92
CA LEU A 7 45.19 3.91 35.53
C LEU A 7 46.17 4.92 34.90
N THR A 8 46.24 4.96 33.58
CA THR A 8 46.86 6.07 32.85
C THR A 8 46.06 7.34 33.16
N ALA A 9 46.73 8.49 33.33
CA ALA A 9 46.05 9.76 33.59
C ALA A 9 45.22 10.25 32.40
N THR A 10 45.35 9.61 31.23
CA THR A 10 44.63 9.95 30.00
C THR A 10 43.88 8.73 29.48
N ASP A 11 42.59 8.89 29.20
CA ASP A 11 41.72 7.90 28.59
C ASP A 11 41.44 8.27 27.13
N LEU A 12 41.33 7.26 26.25
CA LEU A 12 41.08 7.41 24.82
C LEU A 12 39.85 6.63 24.37
N GLU A 13 38.90 7.30 23.72
CA GLU A 13 37.84 6.68 22.93
C GLU A 13 38.04 6.97 21.45
N VAL A 14 37.87 5.95 20.61
CA VAL A 14 38.06 6.06 19.16
C VAL A 14 36.93 5.33 18.46
N ASP A 15 36.30 6.01 17.50
CA ASP A 15 35.32 5.45 16.58
C ASP A 15 35.95 5.39 15.18
N ALA A 16 36.22 4.18 14.71
CA ALA A 16 36.86 3.90 13.43
C ALA A 16 36.09 2.81 12.67
N ALA A 17 36.18 2.83 11.34
CA ALA A 17 35.56 1.80 10.51
C ALA A 17 36.18 0.41 10.83
N PRO A 18 35.35 -0.63 11.08
CA PRO A 18 35.85 -1.96 11.44
C PRO A 18 36.49 -2.69 10.25
N VAL A 19 36.16 -2.27 9.03
CA VAL A 19 36.63 -2.84 7.76
C VAL A 19 37.14 -1.70 6.89
N LEU A 20 38.30 -1.89 6.26
CA LEU A 20 38.94 -0.96 5.35
C LEU A 20 39.14 -1.62 3.99
N SER A 21 38.73 -0.94 2.92
CA SER A 21 38.71 -1.51 1.57
C SER A 21 39.37 -0.58 0.55
N TYR A 22 39.79 -1.15 -0.57
CA TYR A 22 40.32 -0.37 -1.69
C TYR A 22 39.32 0.69 -2.22
N PRO A 23 38.01 0.40 -2.39
CA PRO A 23 37.01 1.43 -2.69
C PRO A 23 37.01 2.61 -1.72
N MET A 24 37.20 2.39 -0.41
CA MET A 24 37.29 3.47 0.58
C MET A 24 38.53 4.33 0.37
N ALA A 25 39.68 3.70 0.12
CA ALA A 25 40.93 4.41 -0.17
C ALA A 25 40.84 5.21 -1.47
N HIS A 26 40.32 4.60 -2.54
CA HIS A 26 40.16 5.23 -3.84
C HIS A 26 39.22 6.44 -3.79
N ASN A 27 38.09 6.31 -3.08
CA ASN A 27 37.10 7.37 -2.89
C ASN A 27 37.46 8.35 -1.75
N ARG A 28 38.65 8.22 -1.15
CA ARG A 28 39.18 9.11 -0.09
C ARG A 28 38.23 9.25 1.10
N LEU A 29 37.63 8.15 1.54
CA LEU A 29 36.73 8.14 2.69
C LEU A 29 37.51 8.19 4.00
N ALA A 30 36.94 8.87 5.00
CA ALA A 30 37.51 8.96 6.34
C ALA A 30 37.47 7.59 7.06
N VAL A 31 38.61 7.18 7.61
CA VAL A 31 38.76 5.91 8.35
C VAL A 31 38.33 6.03 9.81
N VAL A 32 38.59 7.18 10.41
CA VAL A 32 38.30 7.48 11.82
C VAL A 32 37.31 8.64 11.88
N ARG A 33 36.19 8.43 12.58
CA ARG A 33 35.09 9.41 12.66
C ARG A 33 35.20 10.31 13.88
N ARG A 34 35.62 9.74 15.01
CA ARG A 34 35.72 10.47 16.28
C ARG A 34 36.89 9.95 17.11
N ILE A 35 37.63 10.87 17.70
CA ILE A 35 38.54 10.59 18.82
C ILE A 35 38.13 11.46 19.99
N ALA A 36 37.91 10.87 21.16
CA ALA A 36 37.70 11.60 22.41
C ALA A 36 38.86 11.31 23.36
N VAL A 37 39.52 12.36 23.81
CA VAL A 37 40.65 12.31 24.74
C VAL A 37 40.20 12.91 26.06
N ARG A 38 40.25 12.13 27.14
CA ARG A 38 39.93 12.61 28.49
C ARG A 38 41.18 12.58 29.36
N HIS A 39 41.65 13.75 29.79
CA HIS A 39 42.85 13.87 30.61
C HIS A 39 42.49 14.22 32.06
N ARG A 40 42.92 13.41 33.02
CA ARG A 40 42.69 13.57 34.47
C ARG A 40 43.92 14.12 35.22
N GLY A 41 44.96 14.52 34.48
CA GLY A 41 46.19 15.12 35.01
C GLY A 41 46.22 16.65 34.86
N PRO A 42 47.37 17.28 35.15
CA PRO A 42 47.59 18.71 34.90
C PRO A 42 47.38 19.08 33.43
N ALA A 43 47.05 20.34 33.15
CA ALA A 43 46.83 20.79 31.78
C ALA A 43 48.07 20.53 30.90
N VAL A 44 47.87 19.94 29.72
CA VAL A 44 48.93 19.70 28.72
C VAL A 44 48.61 20.57 27.51
N ALA A 45 49.41 21.60 27.27
CA ALA A 45 49.29 22.45 26.09
C ALA A 45 50.02 21.80 24.91
N GLY A 46 49.42 21.82 23.72
CA GLY A 46 50.02 21.30 22.49
C GLY A 46 50.33 19.80 22.50
N ALA A 47 49.48 18.98 23.14
CA ALA A 47 49.58 17.53 23.02
C ALA A 47 49.35 17.11 21.56
N SER A 48 50.19 16.22 21.04
CA SER A 48 50.07 15.67 19.69
C SER A 48 49.21 14.41 19.70
N VAL A 49 48.10 14.43 18.97
CA VAL A 49 47.29 13.26 18.67
C VAL A 49 47.71 12.73 17.30
N GLN A 50 48.30 11.54 17.29
CA GLN A 50 48.79 10.86 16.09
C GLN A 50 47.92 9.65 15.79
N VAL A 51 47.52 9.50 14.54
CA VAL A 51 46.67 8.41 14.05
C VAL A 51 47.34 7.77 12.83
N GLU A 52 47.40 6.44 12.82
CA GLU A 52 47.92 5.69 11.67
C GLU A 52 47.21 4.34 11.51
N VAL A 53 47.18 3.84 10.28
CA VAL A 53 46.74 2.47 9.98
C VAL A 53 47.96 1.61 9.73
N ARG A 54 48.00 0.41 10.31
CA ARG A 54 49.10 -0.54 10.16
C ARG A 54 48.60 -1.94 9.85
N ASP A 55 49.38 -2.68 9.10
CA ASP A 55 49.28 -4.13 8.93
C ASP A 55 50.55 -4.82 9.42
N VAL A 56 50.77 -6.07 9.02
CA VAL A 56 51.97 -6.84 9.36
C VAL A 56 53.24 -6.34 8.66
N GLU A 57 53.11 -5.65 7.52
CA GLU A 57 54.23 -5.15 6.71
C GLU A 57 54.63 -3.72 7.07
N GLY A 58 53.72 -2.94 7.67
CA GLY A 58 54.02 -1.62 8.19
C GLY A 58 52.81 -0.69 8.18
N ARG A 59 53.05 0.58 7.84
CA ARG A 59 52.00 1.61 7.78
C ARG A 59 51.33 1.59 6.41
N ILE A 60 49.99 1.64 6.39
CA ILE A 60 49.18 1.79 5.19
C ILE A 60 48.74 3.25 5.08
N GLY A 61 49.47 4.03 4.28
CA GLY A 61 49.19 5.45 4.03
C GLY A 61 49.88 6.43 4.97
N THR A 62 49.41 7.68 4.98
CA THR A 62 50.03 8.76 5.74
C THR A 62 49.47 8.80 7.16
N ALA A 63 50.34 8.92 8.16
CA ALA A 63 49.88 9.22 9.51
C ALA A 63 49.26 10.63 9.55
N TRP A 64 48.20 10.76 10.32
CA TRP A 64 47.54 12.03 10.60
C TRP A 64 47.97 12.52 11.98
N GLU A 65 48.23 13.81 12.12
CA GLU A 65 48.68 14.42 13.37
C GLU A 65 47.99 15.76 13.59
N GLN A 66 47.47 15.98 14.81
CA GLN A 66 46.90 17.26 15.22
C GLN A 66 47.33 17.62 16.64
N LEU A 67 47.69 18.88 16.85
CA LEU A 67 47.96 19.44 18.17
C LEU A 67 46.67 19.86 18.86
N VAL A 68 46.53 19.49 20.14
CA VAL A 68 45.37 19.79 20.99
C VAL A 68 45.80 20.21 22.38
N ASP A 69 45.02 21.09 23.02
CA ASP A 69 45.21 21.43 24.42
C ASP A 69 44.32 20.54 25.29
N LEU A 70 44.92 19.78 26.20
CA LEU A 70 44.21 18.89 27.12
C LEU A 70 44.03 19.58 28.46
N ALA A 71 42.79 19.98 28.77
CA ALA A 71 42.45 20.54 30.07
C ALA A 71 42.20 19.44 31.14
N PRO A 72 42.46 19.71 32.43
CA PRO A 72 42.21 18.76 33.52
C PRO A 72 40.73 18.39 33.63
N ASP A 73 40.47 17.09 33.76
CA ASP A 73 39.14 16.47 33.89
C ASP A 73 38.13 16.79 32.77
N ALA A 74 38.61 17.35 31.65
CA ALA A 74 37.82 17.69 30.47
C ALA A 74 38.01 16.66 29.36
N GLU A 75 37.00 16.56 28.49
CA GLU A 75 37.05 15.78 27.26
C GLU A 75 37.32 16.70 26.07
N THR A 76 38.31 16.33 25.26
CA THR A 76 38.62 16.95 23.97
C THR A 76 38.13 16.03 22.86
N GLN A 77 37.22 16.49 22.02
CA GLN A 77 36.70 15.71 20.89
C GLN A 77 37.31 16.21 19.57
N LEU A 78 37.70 15.25 18.73
CA LEU A 78 38.19 15.46 17.38
C LEU A 78 37.28 14.74 16.40
N THR A 79 36.73 15.48 15.44
CA THR A 79 35.84 14.97 14.38
C THR A 79 36.39 15.17 12.97
N ASP A 80 37.29 16.13 12.78
CA ASP A 80 37.87 16.47 11.46
C ASP A 80 39.18 15.70 11.19
N ILE A 81 39.11 14.37 11.27
CA ILE A 81 40.28 13.49 11.15
C ILE A 81 40.47 13.07 9.69
N ASP A 82 41.33 13.79 8.96
CA ASP A 82 41.65 13.50 7.55
C ASP A 82 42.74 12.42 7.40
N LEU A 83 42.52 11.26 8.05
CA LEU A 83 43.36 10.08 7.86
C LEU A 83 42.98 9.38 6.55
N ARG A 84 43.90 9.38 5.58
CA ARG A 84 43.68 8.75 4.27
C ARG A 84 44.51 7.50 4.09
N LEU A 85 43.85 6.43 3.63
CA LEU A 85 44.53 5.23 3.19
C LEU A 85 45.25 5.49 1.86
N ASP A 86 46.40 4.85 1.70
CA ASP A 86 47.07 4.81 0.40
C ASP A 86 46.38 3.78 -0.50
N ALA A 87 45.76 4.28 -1.58
CA ALA A 87 45.08 3.45 -2.54
C ALA A 87 46.02 2.47 -3.25
N ASP A 88 47.28 2.85 -3.52
CA ASP A 88 48.24 1.97 -4.16
C ASP A 88 48.64 0.83 -3.23
N ALA A 89 48.81 1.11 -1.93
CA ALA A 89 49.08 0.07 -0.92
C ALA A 89 47.89 -0.89 -0.77
N MET A 90 46.67 -0.36 -0.65
CA MET A 90 45.45 -1.17 -0.56
C MET A 90 45.21 -2.01 -1.82
N LEU A 91 45.68 -1.56 -2.99
CA LEU A 91 45.55 -2.27 -4.26
C LEU A 91 46.47 -3.50 -4.35
N GLN A 92 47.58 -3.53 -3.59
CA GLN A 92 48.50 -4.69 -3.56
C GLN A 92 47.99 -5.82 -2.65
N LEU A 93 46.91 -5.60 -1.89
CA LEU A 93 46.36 -6.61 -1.00
C LEU A 93 45.64 -7.71 -1.80
N GLU A 94 46.28 -8.87 -1.94
CA GLU A 94 45.71 -10.02 -2.66
C GLU A 94 44.70 -10.81 -1.81
N GLU A 95 44.91 -10.86 -0.49
CA GLU A 95 44.07 -11.57 0.48
C GLU A 95 43.66 -10.67 1.64
N GLN A 96 42.53 -11.00 2.26
CA GLN A 96 42.09 -10.34 3.49
C GLN A 96 43.10 -10.59 4.60
N GLN A 97 43.46 -9.55 5.33
CA GLN A 97 44.39 -9.64 6.45
C GLN A 97 44.01 -8.72 7.62
N PRO A 98 44.43 -9.05 8.86
CA PRO A 98 44.21 -8.18 10.01
C PRO A 98 45.07 -6.92 9.93
N GLY A 99 44.47 -5.79 10.28
CA GLY A 99 45.14 -4.51 10.46
C GLY A 99 44.80 -3.88 11.82
N GLN A 100 45.40 -2.74 12.11
CA GLN A 100 45.10 -1.94 13.30
C GLN A 100 45.07 -0.45 12.98
N VAL A 101 44.08 0.24 13.54
CA VAL A 101 44.09 1.70 13.68
C VAL A 101 44.75 2.03 15.01
N VAL A 102 45.88 2.71 14.99
CA VAL A 102 46.65 3.06 16.18
C VAL A 102 46.52 4.55 16.43
N VAL A 103 46.03 4.92 17.60
CA VAL A 103 45.91 6.31 18.07
C VAL A 103 46.85 6.51 19.26
N ARG A 104 47.74 7.48 19.17
CA ARG A 104 48.68 7.88 20.23
C ARG A 104 48.45 9.33 20.61
N VAL A 105 48.53 9.62 21.90
CA VAL A 105 48.55 10.98 22.43
C VAL A 105 49.87 11.22 23.13
N LEU A 106 50.63 12.21 22.68
CA LEU A 106 51.93 12.56 23.23
C LEU A 106 51.90 13.99 23.81
N GLY A 107 52.38 14.18 25.03
CA GLY A 107 52.60 15.49 25.64
C GLY A 107 54.09 15.72 25.82
N ASP A 108 54.64 16.80 25.29
CA ASP A 108 56.09 17.09 25.29
C ASP A 108 56.97 15.92 24.80
N GLY A 109 56.45 15.15 23.83
CA GLY A 109 57.12 13.96 23.29
C GLY A 109 57.00 12.68 24.14
N VAL A 110 56.31 12.75 25.29
CA VAL A 110 56.05 11.60 26.17
C VAL A 110 54.67 11.01 25.86
N LEU A 111 54.59 9.69 25.71
CA LEU A 111 53.32 8.99 25.48
C LEU A 111 52.40 9.09 26.71
N LEU A 112 51.25 9.74 26.53
CA LEU A 112 50.22 9.92 27.55
C LEU A 112 49.15 8.82 27.51
N ALA A 113 48.79 8.37 26.30
CA ALA A 113 47.88 7.25 26.06
C ALA A 113 48.09 6.67 24.66
N GLU A 114 47.85 5.37 24.51
CA GLU A 114 47.80 4.67 23.22
C GLU A 114 46.56 3.78 23.20
N ARG A 115 45.87 3.75 22.06
CA ARG A 115 44.77 2.82 21.81
C ARG A 115 44.90 2.24 20.41
N SER A 116 44.88 0.92 20.32
CA SER A 116 44.88 0.18 19.05
C SER A 116 43.52 -0.51 18.86
N LEU A 117 42.88 -0.26 17.73
CA LEU A 117 41.62 -0.91 17.34
C LEU A 117 41.90 -1.91 16.23
N PRO A 118 41.52 -3.20 16.39
CA PRO A 118 41.62 -4.15 15.31
C PRO A 118 40.66 -3.76 14.18
N VAL A 119 41.14 -3.85 12.94
CA VAL A 119 40.34 -3.64 11.73
C VAL A 119 40.65 -4.75 10.72
N GLU A 120 39.72 -5.04 9.83
CA GLU A 120 39.96 -5.95 8.71
C GLU A 120 40.35 -5.17 7.46
N LEU A 121 41.47 -5.54 6.84
CA LEU A 121 41.89 -5.01 5.56
C LEU A 121 41.45 -5.97 4.47
N LEU A 122 40.52 -5.53 3.62
CA LEU A 122 40.01 -6.36 2.54
C LEU A 122 41.03 -6.46 1.40
N ALA A 123 41.01 -7.59 0.69
CA ALA A 123 41.70 -7.69 -0.58
C ALA A 123 41.18 -6.61 -1.55
N ALA A 124 42.01 -6.17 -2.50
CA ALA A 124 41.72 -5.01 -3.35
C ALA A 124 40.39 -5.08 -4.11
N ARG A 125 39.93 -6.30 -4.41
CA ARG A 125 38.69 -6.57 -5.14
C ARG A 125 37.62 -7.24 -4.28
N GLN A 126 37.80 -7.33 -2.98
CA GLN A 126 36.84 -7.93 -2.08
C GLN A 126 35.79 -6.90 -1.64
N TRP A 127 34.54 -7.33 -1.66
CA TRP A 127 33.41 -6.59 -1.12
C TRP A 127 32.75 -7.41 -0.01
N VAL A 128 32.37 -6.76 1.08
CA VAL A 128 31.63 -7.34 2.21
C VAL A 128 30.55 -6.37 2.64
N ALA A 129 29.39 -6.85 3.06
CA ALA A 129 28.25 -6.01 3.45
C ALA A 129 28.40 -5.41 4.86
N VAL A 130 29.62 -5.00 5.25
CA VAL A 130 29.95 -4.53 6.60
C VAL A 130 30.89 -3.32 6.55
N PRO A 131 30.56 -2.19 7.22
CA PRO A 131 29.25 -1.86 7.79
C PRO A 131 28.20 -1.71 6.67
N SER A 132 26.98 -2.21 6.89
CA SER A 132 25.98 -2.47 5.85
C SER A 132 25.72 -1.30 4.91
N LEU A 133 25.31 -0.13 5.42
CA LEU A 133 24.94 1.00 4.56
C LEU A 133 26.11 1.47 3.69
N LEU A 134 27.26 1.81 4.29
CA LEU A 134 28.42 2.31 3.55
C LEU A 134 28.96 1.26 2.55
N ALA A 135 28.98 -0.01 2.95
CA ALA A 135 29.42 -1.08 2.06
C ALA A 135 28.50 -1.22 0.84
N VAL A 136 27.18 -1.14 1.05
CA VAL A 136 26.18 -1.18 -0.01
C VAL A 136 26.33 0.02 -0.94
N GLU A 137 26.55 1.24 -0.42
CA GLU A 137 26.84 2.42 -1.23
C GLU A 137 28.11 2.27 -2.07
N LEU A 138 29.18 1.74 -1.48
CA LEU A 138 30.47 1.54 -2.14
C LEU A 138 30.48 0.40 -3.16
N LEU A 139 29.44 -0.44 -3.21
CA LEU A 139 29.29 -1.41 -4.28
C LEU A 139 29.26 -0.72 -5.65
N ALA A 140 28.72 0.51 -5.74
CA ALA A 140 28.70 1.29 -6.96
C ALA A 140 30.11 1.61 -7.51
N ALA A 141 31.17 1.55 -6.69
CA ALA A 141 32.55 1.71 -7.17
C ALA A 141 33.00 0.55 -8.06
N PHE A 142 32.47 -0.66 -7.85
CA PHE A 142 32.76 -1.84 -8.68
C PHE A 142 32.05 -1.83 -10.03
N VAL A 143 31.11 -0.90 -10.22
CA VAL A 143 30.51 -0.62 -11.54
C VAL A 143 31.50 0.23 -12.32
N MET A 144 32.19 -0.39 -13.30
CA MET A 144 33.34 0.19 -14.02
C MET A 144 33.00 0.53 -15.49
N PRO A 145 32.23 1.60 -15.78
CA PRO A 145 31.87 1.98 -17.16
C PRO A 145 33.09 2.42 -18.00
N ASN A 146 34.18 2.81 -17.35
CA ASN A 146 35.47 3.18 -17.94
C ASN A 146 36.28 1.97 -18.45
N HIS A 147 35.82 0.73 -18.24
CA HIS A 147 36.57 -0.46 -18.62
C HIS A 147 36.44 -0.76 -20.13
N PRO A 148 37.55 -1.02 -20.88
CA PRO A 148 37.48 -1.28 -22.32
C PRO A 148 36.58 -2.45 -22.72
N ALA A 149 36.54 -3.54 -21.93
CA ALA A 149 35.65 -4.67 -22.17
C ALA A 149 34.16 -4.28 -22.10
N VAL A 150 33.79 -3.29 -21.28
CA VAL A 150 32.42 -2.75 -21.21
C VAL A 150 32.11 -1.93 -22.47
N ALA A 151 33.06 -1.14 -22.96
CA ALA A 151 32.89 -0.40 -24.20
C ALA A 151 32.69 -1.35 -25.41
N ALA A 152 33.41 -2.47 -25.45
CA ALA A 152 33.22 -3.51 -26.46
C ALA A 152 31.81 -4.14 -26.38
N LEU A 153 31.34 -4.44 -25.17
CA LEU A 153 29.99 -4.99 -24.95
C LEU A 153 28.89 -4.01 -25.39
N VAL A 154 29.02 -2.71 -25.08
CA VAL A 154 28.06 -1.68 -25.50
C VAL A 154 28.08 -1.50 -27.02
N ALA A 155 29.24 -1.64 -27.67
CA ALA A 155 29.33 -1.61 -29.13
C ALA A 155 28.61 -2.81 -29.77
N GLU A 156 28.78 -4.02 -29.24
CA GLU A 156 28.04 -5.22 -29.66
C GLU A 156 26.52 -5.06 -29.48
N ALA A 157 26.09 -4.56 -28.33
CA ALA A 157 24.68 -4.28 -28.06
C ALA A 157 24.11 -3.21 -28.99
N SER A 158 24.91 -2.20 -29.37
CA SER A 158 24.48 -1.15 -30.30
C SER A 158 24.15 -1.73 -31.68
N VAL A 159 24.92 -2.72 -32.15
CA VAL A 159 24.63 -3.44 -33.40
C VAL A 159 23.33 -4.23 -33.29
N LEU A 160 23.15 -5.01 -32.21
CA LEU A 160 21.92 -5.77 -31.97
C LEU A 160 20.67 -4.87 -31.86
N LEU A 161 20.83 -3.68 -31.26
CA LEU A 161 19.76 -2.69 -31.14
C LEU A 161 19.40 -2.12 -32.52
N GLU A 162 20.39 -1.78 -33.34
CA GLU A 162 20.18 -1.27 -34.70
C GLU A 162 19.50 -2.31 -35.60
N GLU A 163 19.94 -3.57 -35.55
CA GLU A 163 19.32 -4.68 -36.29
C GLU A 163 17.83 -4.86 -35.96
N ARG A 164 17.44 -4.62 -34.71
CA ARG A 164 16.05 -4.81 -34.24
C ARG A 164 15.16 -3.61 -34.44
N THR A 165 15.71 -2.41 -34.28
CA THR A 165 14.92 -1.17 -34.21
C THR A 165 15.14 -0.26 -35.42
N GLY A 166 16.13 -0.58 -36.26
CA GLY A 166 16.57 0.26 -37.38
C GLY A 166 17.30 1.54 -36.94
N ARG A 167 17.64 1.69 -35.64
CA ARG A 167 18.29 2.89 -35.08
C ARG A 167 19.40 2.51 -34.11
N PRO A 168 20.63 3.06 -34.27
CA PRO A 168 21.74 2.80 -33.36
C PRO A 168 21.50 3.45 -31.98
N LEU A 169 22.34 3.11 -31.00
CA LEU A 169 22.27 3.66 -29.65
C LEU A 169 22.42 5.20 -29.67
N THR A 170 21.40 5.87 -29.15
CA THR A 170 21.29 7.33 -28.95
C THR A 170 21.05 7.61 -27.46
N SER A 171 20.66 8.83 -27.07
CA SER A 171 20.21 9.10 -25.69
C SER A 171 19.10 8.11 -25.29
N ALA A 172 19.33 7.35 -24.22
CA ALA A 172 18.48 6.21 -23.88
C ALA A 172 17.03 6.59 -23.53
N TYR A 173 16.80 7.81 -23.02
CA TYR A 173 15.50 8.25 -22.49
C TYR A 173 14.67 9.10 -23.48
N ASP A 174 15.25 9.58 -24.58
CA ASP A 174 14.60 10.54 -25.48
C ASP A 174 13.40 9.94 -26.23
N GLU A 175 13.38 8.62 -26.43
CA GLU A 175 12.36 7.91 -27.22
C GLU A 175 11.37 7.12 -26.34
N GLY A 176 11.37 7.34 -25.03
CA GLY A 176 10.44 6.71 -24.10
C GLY A 176 10.85 5.33 -23.58
N PRO A 177 10.01 4.71 -22.73
CA PRO A 177 10.39 3.55 -21.94
C PRO A 177 10.60 2.26 -22.77
N GLU A 178 9.93 2.12 -23.91
CA GLU A 178 10.12 1.00 -24.84
C GLU A 178 11.52 1.03 -25.48
N ARG A 179 12.09 2.23 -25.71
CA ARG A 179 13.46 2.37 -26.21
C ARG A 179 14.48 1.92 -25.17
N VAL A 180 14.25 2.27 -23.91
CA VAL A 180 15.08 1.80 -22.80
C VAL A 180 15.04 0.28 -22.75
N ASP A 181 13.84 -0.33 -22.76
CA ASP A 181 13.68 -1.80 -22.76
C ASP A 181 14.42 -2.46 -23.93
N ALA A 182 14.33 -1.89 -25.13
CA ALA A 182 15.05 -2.41 -26.31
C ALA A 182 16.58 -2.33 -26.15
N THR A 183 17.08 -1.23 -25.56
CA THR A 183 18.52 -1.04 -25.28
C THR A 183 19.02 -2.05 -24.26
N VAL A 184 18.29 -2.21 -23.15
CA VAL A 184 18.63 -3.18 -22.11
C VAL A 184 18.55 -4.61 -22.65
N ARG A 185 17.55 -4.93 -23.49
CA ARG A 185 17.45 -6.22 -24.17
C ARG A 185 18.67 -6.51 -25.04
N ALA A 186 19.16 -5.52 -25.79
CA ALA A 186 20.35 -5.69 -26.61
C ALA A 186 21.61 -5.96 -25.76
N LEU A 187 21.76 -5.28 -24.61
CA LEU A 187 22.83 -5.53 -23.65
C LEU A 187 22.74 -6.93 -23.02
N PHE A 188 21.53 -7.35 -22.64
CA PHE A 188 21.27 -8.68 -22.11
C PHE A 188 21.70 -9.77 -23.10
N ASP A 189 21.31 -9.62 -24.37
CA ASP A 189 21.64 -10.59 -25.41
C ASP A 189 23.13 -10.59 -25.78
N ALA A 190 23.77 -9.42 -25.82
CA ALA A 190 25.21 -9.31 -26.02
C ALA A 190 25.98 -10.01 -24.88
N MET A 191 25.50 -9.87 -23.64
CA MET A 191 26.13 -10.51 -22.49
C MET A 191 25.89 -12.03 -22.49
N GLN A 192 24.72 -12.53 -22.90
CA GLN A 192 24.50 -13.97 -23.12
C GLN A 192 25.43 -14.54 -24.22
N ALA A 193 25.67 -13.78 -25.28
CA ALA A 193 26.57 -14.19 -26.37
C ALA A 193 28.03 -14.40 -25.90
N ARG A 194 28.43 -13.77 -24.78
CA ARG A 194 29.74 -13.99 -24.12
C ARG A 194 29.85 -15.33 -23.38
N ARG A 195 28.76 -16.12 -23.31
CA ARG A 195 28.72 -17.48 -22.73
C ARG A 195 29.33 -17.60 -21.33
N ILE A 196 28.99 -16.65 -20.45
CA ILE A 196 29.46 -16.59 -19.07
C ILE A 196 28.90 -17.77 -18.26
N ARG A 197 29.76 -18.56 -17.61
CA ARG A 197 29.38 -19.66 -16.73
C ARG A 197 29.14 -19.14 -15.31
N ALA A 198 28.00 -19.49 -14.72
CA ALA A 198 27.70 -19.14 -13.33
C ALA A 198 28.65 -19.85 -12.36
N ILE A 199 29.19 -19.08 -11.42
CA ILE A 199 29.90 -19.59 -10.24
C ILE A 199 28.99 -19.40 -9.04
N GLU A 200 28.84 -20.45 -8.23
CA GLU A 200 28.07 -20.37 -7.00
C GLU A 200 28.80 -19.49 -5.98
N ALA A 201 28.14 -18.42 -5.53
CA ALA A 201 28.66 -17.57 -4.48
C ALA A 201 28.58 -18.31 -3.12
N PRO A 202 29.46 -18.00 -2.15
CA PRO A 202 29.32 -18.52 -0.80
C PRO A 202 27.95 -18.17 -0.21
N ALA A 203 27.30 -19.11 0.49
CA ALA A 203 25.97 -18.89 1.06
C ALA A 203 25.91 -17.69 2.04
N SER A 204 27.04 -17.33 2.65
CA SER A 204 27.21 -16.21 3.59
C SER A 204 28.07 -15.07 3.02
N TRP A 205 28.02 -14.82 1.72
CA TRP A 205 28.87 -13.80 1.07
C TRP A 205 28.65 -12.36 1.58
N SER A 206 27.51 -12.05 2.23
CA SER A 206 27.30 -10.78 2.93
C SER A 206 28.13 -10.67 4.22
N GLU A 207 28.36 -11.79 4.92
CA GLU A 207 29.10 -11.87 6.19
C GLU A 207 30.60 -12.13 6.00
N VAL A 208 30.96 -12.96 5.01
CA VAL A 208 32.36 -13.38 4.73
C VAL A 208 33.01 -12.51 3.63
N GLY A 209 32.18 -11.83 2.84
CA GLY A 209 32.60 -11.09 1.66
C GLY A 209 32.88 -11.99 0.45
N GLN A 210 32.95 -11.38 -0.73
CA GLN A 210 33.36 -12.06 -1.97
C GLN A 210 34.30 -11.17 -2.79
N LYS A 211 35.24 -11.79 -3.51
CA LYS A 211 36.04 -11.09 -4.53
C LYS A 211 35.16 -10.84 -5.76
N VAL A 212 35.10 -9.58 -6.17
CA VAL A 212 34.38 -9.10 -7.35
C VAL A 212 35.33 -9.10 -8.55
N ARG A 213 34.94 -9.79 -9.62
CA ARG A 213 35.72 -9.88 -10.85
C ARG A 213 35.62 -8.61 -11.67
N THR A 214 36.69 -8.27 -12.39
CA THR A 214 36.69 -7.14 -13.32
C THR A 214 35.92 -7.48 -14.61
N PRO A 215 35.49 -6.48 -15.40
CA PRO A 215 34.70 -6.75 -16.60
C PRO A 215 35.37 -7.67 -17.63
N ASP A 216 36.68 -7.61 -17.83
CA ASP A 216 37.42 -8.56 -18.69
C ASP A 216 37.47 -9.99 -18.12
N GLU A 217 37.71 -10.14 -16.81
CA GLU A 217 37.66 -11.45 -16.16
C GLU A 217 36.29 -12.14 -16.32
N VAL A 218 35.20 -11.36 -16.34
CA VAL A 218 33.84 -11.87 -16.56
C VAL A 218 33.55 -12.12 -18.04
N LEU A 219 33.75 -11.11 -18.90
CA LEU A 219 33.32 -11.12 -20.30
C LEU A 219 34.25 -11.93 -21.20
N ASP A 220 35.56 -11.86 -20.96
CA ASP A 220 36.58 -12.55 -21.75
C ASP A 220 37.00 -13.86 -21.05
N GLY A 221 37.04 -13.88 -19.72
CA GLY A 221 37.26 -15.09 -18.93
C GLY A 221 36.06 -16.06 -18.91
N GLY A 222 34.84 -15.57 -19.20
CA GLY A 222 33.65 -16.39 -19.42
C GLY A 222 33.10 -17.07 -18.16
N SER A 223 33.32 -16.50 -16.98
CA SER A 223 32.73 -17.00 -15.73
C SER A 223 32.54 -15.90 -14.68
N GLY A 224 31.51 -16.01 -13.85
CA GLY A 224 31.23 -15.01 -12.81
C GLY A 224 30.11 -15.42 -11.86
N THR A 225 30.07 -14.80 -10.68
CA THR A 225 28.95 -14.89 -9.74
C THR A 225 27.81 -13.95 -10.17
N CYS A 226 26.65 -14.04 -9.50
CA CYS A 226 25.55 -13.10 -9.73
C CYS A 226 25.94 -11.63 -9.44
N LEU A 227 26.86 -11.38 -8.50
CA LEU A 227 27.36 -10.03 -8.24
C LEU A 227 28.30 -9.56 -9.35
N ASP A 228 29.19 -10.45 -9.83
CA ASP A 228 30.11 -10.15 -10.94
C ASP A 228 29.33 -9.73 -12.19
N THR A 229 28.31 -10.52 -12.59
CA THR A 229 27.50 -10.20 -13.77
C THR A 229 26.63 -8.96 -13.54
N LEU A 230 26.16 -8.73 -12.31
CA LEU A 230 25.42 -7.54 -11.95
C LEU A 230 26.23 -6.25 -12.17
N VAL A 231 27.43 -6.16 -11.60
CA VAL A 231 28.22 -4.92 -11.70
C VAL A 231 28.71 -4.67 -13.13
N VAL A 232 28.95 -5.73 -13.91
CA VAL A 232 29.30 -5.63 -15.33
C VAL A 232 28.12 -5.16 -16.17
N LEU A 233 26.93 -5.73 -15.99
CA LEU A 233 25.73 -5.29 -16.71
C LEU A 233 25.38 -3.84 -16.32
N ALA A 234 25.48 -3.48 -15.05
CA ALA A 234 25.29 -2.11 -14.58
C ALA A 234 26.30 -1.14 -15.19
N ALA A 235 27.56 -1.55 -15.38
CA ALA A 235 28.57 -0.71 -16.02
C ALA A 235 28.23 -0.45 -17.50
N ALA A 236 27.70 -1.47 -18.19
CA ALA A 236 27.25 -1.35 -19.57
C ALA A 236 25.99 -0.49 -19.70
N LEU A 237 25.05 -0.61 -18.75
CA LEU A 237 23.87 0.26 -18.66
C LEU A 237 24.28 1.72 -18.43
N GLU A 238 25.16 1.98 -17.46
CA GLU A 238 25.67 3.32 -17.16
C GLU A 238 26.36 3.94 -18.39
N LEU A 239 27.19 3.16 -19.10
CA LEU A 239 27.84 3.62 -20.32
C LEU A 239 26.85 3.86 -21.48
N ALA A 240 25.78 3.06 -21.56
CA ALA A 240 24.70 3.23 -22.53
C ALA A 240 23.72 4.37 -22.18
N GLY A 241 23.93 5.07 -21.05
CA GLY A 241 23.07 6.16 -20.59
C GLY A 241 21.79 5.72 -19.88
N VAL A 242 21.64 4.43 -19.56
CA VAL A 242 20.54 3.89 -18.76
C VAL A 242 20.96 3.85 -17.29
N ARG A 243 20.15 4.40 -16.39
CA ARG A 243 20.43 4.46 -14.95
C ARG A 243 20.17 3.09 -14.30
N PRO A 244 21.21 2.39 -13.79
CA PRO A 244 21.06 1.07 -13.21
C PRO A 244 20.83 1.13 -11.69
N LEU A 245 20.07 0.14 -11.22
CA LEU A 245 19.86 -0.17 -9.81
C LEU A 245 20.48 -1.53 -9.48
N LEU A 246 21.20 -1.64 -8.36
CA LEU A 246 21.76 -2.90 -7.88
C LEU A 246 20.92 -3.41 -6.72
N TRP A 247 20.26 -4.56 -6.87
CA TRP A 247 19.46 -5.17 -5.82
C TRP A 247 20.28 -6.27 -5.12
N LEU A 248 20.41 -6.15 -3.81
CA LEU A 248 21.12 -7.11 -2.95
C LEU A 248 20.11 -7.86 -2.11
N ALA A 249 20.14 -9.18 -2.19
CA ALA A 249 19.29 -10.07 -1.41
C ALA A 249 20.12 -11.15 -0.71
N GLU A 250 19.54 -11.81 0.28
CA GLU A 250 20.22 -12.91 0.96
C GLU A 250 20.66 -14.01 -0.03
N GLY A 251 21.98 -14.21 -0.15
CA GLY A 251 22.55 -15.20 -1.07
C GLY A 251 22.43 -14.85 -2.56
N HIS A 252 21.97 -13.66 -2.95
CA HIS A 252 21.75 -13.31 -4.34
C HIS A 252 21.87 -11.81 -4.65
N ALA A 253 22.13 -11.47 -5.91
CA ALA A 253 22.11 -10.10 -6.39
C ALA A 253 21.51 -10.05 -7.79
N PHE A 254 20.66 -9.05 -8.05
CA PHE A 254 20.00 -8.89 -9.33
C PHE A 254 19.94 -7.42 -9.79
N GLY A 255 19.71 -7.23 -11.09
CA GLY A 255 19.72 -5.90 -11.70
C GLY A 255 18.34 -5.26 -11.70
N GLY A 256 18.31 -3.94 -11.58
CA GLY A 256 17.17 -3.11 -11.97
C GLY A 256 17.62 -1.98 -12.88
N TYR A 257 16.69 -1.39 -13.62
CA TYR A 257 16.96 -0.20 -14.42
C TYR A 257 15.73 0.70 -14.48
N TRP A 258 15.97 1.99 -14.54
CA TRP A 258 14.94 2.99 -14.74
C TRP A 258 14.51 3.04 -16.21
N ARG A 259 13.20 3.01 -16.46
CA ARG A 259 12.60 3.19 -17.80
C ARG A 259 12.34 4.65 -18.16
N GLU A 260 12.52 5.55 -17.20
CA GLU A 260 12.47 7.00 -17.37
C GLU A 260 13.68 7.66 -16.72
N GLU A 261 13.95 8.93 -17.03
CA GLU A 261 15.07 9.67 -16.47
C GLU A 261 14.82 10.08 -15.00
N ALA A 262 14.85 9.11 -14.09
CA ALA A 262 14.59 9.25 -12.65
C ALA A 262 15.74 8.69 -11.79
N ALA A 263 15.69 8.87 -10.48
CA ALA A 263 16.70 8.38 -9.54
C ALA A 263 16.12 8.31 -8.11
N LEU A 264 16.67 7.42 -7.28
CA LEU A 264 16.29 7.31 -5.86
C LEU A 264 16.71 8.55 -5.04
N GLY A 265 16.08 8.73 -3.87
CA GLY A 265 16.38 9.84 -2.96
C GLY A 265 17.76 9.74 -2.28
N ALA A 266 18.26 8.53 -2.07
CA ALA A 266 19.55 8.22 -1.44
C ALA A 266 20.39 7.29 -2.35
N ILE A 267 21.69 7.15 -2.05
CA ILE A 267 22.59 6.26 -2.81
C ILE A 267 22.16 4.81 -2.65
N ALA A 268 21.86 4.41 -1.42
CA ALA A 268 21.40 3.09 -1.07
C ALA A 268 20.17 3.17 -0.15
N GLN A 269 19.21 2.28 -0.35
CA GLN A 269 18.05 2.08 0.51
C GLN A 269 18.12 0.69 1.13
N THR A 270 18.21 0.62 2.47
CA THR A 270 18.33 -0.63 3.22
C THR A 270 17.15 -0.90 4.14
N ASP A 271 16.32 0.12 4.41
CA ASP A 271 15.14 -0.04 5.25
C ASP A 271 14.00 -0.73 4.48
N PRO A 272 13.28 -1.71 5.06
CA PRO A 272 12.22 -2.44 4.37
C PRO A 272 11.11 -1.55 3.79
N GLY A 273 10.80 -0.43 4.45
CA GLY A 273 9.82 0.55 3.96
C GLY A 273 10.31 1.29 2.71
N ASP A 274 11.59 1.63 2.64
CA ASP A 274 12.17 2.24 1.44
C ASP A 274 12.24 1.23 0.29
N VAL A 275 12.60 -0.03 0.58
CA VAL A 275 12.54 -1.12 -0.40
C VAL A 275 11.12 -1.27 -0.93
N ALA A 276 10.09 -1.27 -0.06
CA ALA A 276 8.69 -1.34 -0.46
C ALA A 276 8.27 -0.16 -1.37
N ALA A 277 8.75 1.05 -1.11
CA ALA A 277 8.54 2.19 -2.01
C ALA A 277 9.12 1.93 -3.40
N ILE A 278 10.30 1.32 -3.49
CA ILE A 278 10.92 0.96 -4.77
C ILE A 278 10.14 -0.17 -5.46
N VAL A 279 9.62 -1.15 -4.71
CA VAL A 279 8.73 -2.18 -5.29
C VAL A 279 7.48 -1.54 -5.91
N ASN A 280 6.91 -0.49 -5.31
CA ASN A 280 5.81 0.23 -5.97
C ASN A 280 6.27 0.85 -7.30
N LEU A 281 7.50 1.36 -7.43
CA LEU A 281 8.02 1.87 -8.71
C LEU A 281 8.19 0.75 -9.75
N VAL A 282 8.50 -0.46 -9.29
CA VAL A 282 8.52 -1.67 -10.13
C VAL A 282 7.11 -2.01 -10.61
N ASP A 283 6.12 -2.03 -9.72
CA ASP A 283 4.71 -2.27 -10.04
C ASP A 283 4.11 -1.21 -10.97
N LEU A 284 4.55 0.05 -10.84
CA LEU A 284 4.19 1.15 -11.73
C LEU A 284 4.84 1.02 -13.12
N GLY A 285 5.77 0.08 -13.30
CA GLY A 285 6.50 -0.10 -14.55
C GLY A 285 7.53 1.01 -14.82
N LEU A 286 7.92 1.80 -13.81
CA LEU A 286 8.97 2.82 -13.90
C LEU A 286 10.36 2.20 -13.75
N VAL A 287 10.45 1.08 -13.01
CA VAL A 287 11.65 0.27 -12.86
C VAL A 287 11.36 -1.13 -13.40
N ARG A 288 12.29 -1.70 -14.17
CA ARG A 288 12.27 -3.12 -14.54
C ARG A 288 13.46 -3.85 -13.97
N LEU A 289 13.34 -5.17 -13.89
CA LEU A 289 14.29 -6.04 -13.21
C LEU A 289 14.93 -7.01 -14.20
N ILE A 290 16.14 -7.47 -13.86
CA ILE A 290 16.90 -8.47 -14.60
C ILE A 290 17.45 -9.47 -13.59
N ASP A 291 16.91 -10.68 -13.58
CA ASP A 291 17.50 -11.79 -12.83
C ASP A 291 18.84 -12.19 -13.47
N GLN A 292 19.92 -12.07 -12.70
CA GLN A 292 21.28 -12.27 -13.18
C GLN A 292 21.59 -13.72 -13.52
N THR A 293 20.83 -14.68 -12.98
CA THR A 293 20.97 -16.09 -13.37
C THR A 293 20.57 -16.34 -14.83
N LEU A 294 19.74 -15.48 -15.42
CA LEU A 294 19.29 -15.61 -16.80
C LEU A 294 20.31 -15.08 -17.83
N VAL A 295 21.32 -14.33 -17.37
CA VAL A 295 22.39 -13.79 -18.22
C VAL A 295 23.47 -14.84 -18.51
N THR A 296 23.60 -15.85 -17.64
CA THR A 296 24.62 -16.90 -17.72
C THR A 296 24.20 -18.08 -18.61
N VAL A 297 25.15 -18.95 -18.96
CA VAL A 297 24.93 -20.15 -19.78
C VAL A 297 23.93 -21.10 -19.11
N ARG A 298 22.96 -21.56 -19.92
CA ARG A 298 21.91 -22.51 -19.55
C ARG A 298 21.75 -23.57 -20.65
N GLU A 299 21.10 -24.69 -20.32
CA GLU A 299 20.75 -25.72 -21.31
C GLU A 299 19.84 -25.13 -22.40
N GLU A 300 18.83 -24.37 -21.97
CA GLU A 300 17.99 -23.54 -22.83
C GLU A 300 18.25 -22.06 -22.52
N PRO A 301 18.71 -21.26 -23.50
CA PRO A 301 18.91 -19.83 -23.31
C PRO A 301 17.61 -19.13 -22.89
N ALA A 302 17.68 -18.33 -21.83
CA ALA A 302 16.55 -17.55 -21.34
C ALA A 302 16.29 -16.35 -22.27
N THR A 303 15.03 -15.93 -22.38
CA THR A 303 14.66 -14.71 -23.11
C THR A 303 14.63 -13.50 -22.17
N PHE A 304 14.84 -12.31 -22.72
CA PHE A 304 14.72 -11.06 -21.95
C PHE A 304 13.35 -10.90 -21.27
N ASP A 305 12.28 -11.36 -21.91
CA ASP A 305 10.92 -11.26 -21.38
C ASP A 305 10.72 -12.10 -20.09
N GLN A 306 11.61 -13.08 -19.84
CA GLN A 306 11.63 -13.86 -18.60
C GLN A 306 12.38 -13.16 -17.45
N ALA A 307 13.24 -12.18 -17.75
CA ALA A 307 14.17 -11.59 -16.79
C ALA A 307 13.48 -10.83 -15.65
N HIS A 308 12.45 -10.05 -15.98
CA HIS A 308 11.69 -9.30 -14.98
C HIS A 308 10.78 -10.21 -14.13
N PRO A 309 9.93 -11.08 -14.71
CA PRO A 309 9.09 -11.99 -13.92
C PRO A 309 9.89 -12.92 -13.00
N ALA A 310 11.06 -13.42 -13.43
CA ALA A 310 11.92 -14.27 -12.62
C ALA A 310 12.40 -13.55 -11.34
N ALA A 311 12.93 -12.34 -11.47
CA ALA A 311 13.37 -11.54 -10.33
C ALA A 311 12.17 -11.12 -9.45
N TYR A 312 11.10 -10.62 -10.07
CA TYR A 312 9.93 -10.11 -9.37
C TYR A 312 9.25 -11.20 -8.51
N SER A 313 8.88 -12.32 -9.14
CA SER A 313 8.22 -13.43 -8.44
C SER A 313 9.09 -14.00 -7.34
N ARG A 314 10.39 -14.18 -7.59
CA ARG A 314 11.31 -14.79 -6.64
C ARG A 314 11.62 -13.88 -5.46
N TRP A 315 11.81 -12.57 -5.67
CA TRP A 315 12.39 -11.66 -4.66
C TRP A 315 11.45 -10.58 -4.15
N LEU A 316 10.51 -10.12 -4.98
CA LEU A 316 9.64 -9.01 -4.62
C LEU A 316 8.26 -9.45 -4.16
N THR A 317 7.87 -10.71 -4.35
CA THR A 317 6.64 -11.25 -3.73
C THR A 317 6.91 -11.76 -2.32
N GLY A 318 5.99 -11.51 -1.37
CA GLY A 318 6.14 -11.95 0.02
C GLY A 318 7.05 -11.04 0.85
N ASP A 319 7.87 -11.66 1.72
CA ASP A 319 8.74 -10.97 2.68
C ASP A 319 9.87 -10.20 1.99
N LEU A 320 9.98 -8.92 2.30
CA LEU A 320 11.00 -8.00 1.77
C LEU A 320 12.22 -7.87 2.69
N ASP A 321 12.19 -8.40 3.91
CA ASP A 321 13.33 -8.34 4.85
C ASP A 321 14.56 -9.08 4.32
N ARG A 322 14.37 -10.01 3.39
CA ARG A 322 15.45 -10.70 2.65
C ARG A 322 16.20 -9.81 1.65
N ILE A 323 15.70 -8.60 1.36
CA ILE A 323 16.39 -7.61 0.52
C ILE A 323 17.30 -6.79 1.42
N LEU A 324 18.60 -6.97 1.26
CA LEU A 324 19.63 -6.29 2.04
C LEU A 324 19.74 -4.80 1.67
N GLY A 325 19.42 -4.47 0.41
CA GLY A 325 19.29 -3.08 -0.03
C GLY A 325 19.31 -2.91 -1.54
N VAL A 326 19.02 -1.68 -1.97
CA VAL A 326 19.01 -1.27 -3.39
C VAL A 326 19.92 -0.07 -3.57
N VAL A 327 20.88 -0.16 -4.50
CA VAL A 327 21.84 0.90 -4.82
C VAL A 327 21.46 1.59 -6.11
N ASP A 328 21.34 2.92 -6.09
CA ASP A 328 21.23 3.74 -7.30
C ASP A 328 22.62 4.21 -7.73
N VAL A 329 23.14 3.64 -8.82
CA VAL A 329 24.49 3.93 -9.31
C VAL A 329 24.62 5.38 -9.74
N TRP A 330 23.59 5.94 -10.38
CA TRP A 330 23.61 7.34 -10.83
C TRP A 330 23.67 8.30 -9.63
N ARG A 331 22.90 8.02 -8.57
CA ARG A 331 22.96 8.78 -7.31
C ARG A 331 24.33 8.65 -6.65
N ALA A 332 24.93 7.46 -6.65
CA ALA A 332 26.28 7.23 -6.15
C ALA A 332 27.33 8.11 -6.85
N ARG A 333 27.29 8.19 -8.19
CA ARG A 333 28.21 9.07 -8.96
C ARG A 333 28.09 10.52 -8.55
N ARG A 334 26.86 11.01 -8.39
CA ARG A 334 26.61 12.41 -7.98
C ARG A 334 27.04 12.72 -6.55
N ALA A 335 27.01 11.72 -5.68
CA ALA A 335 27.52 11.81 -4.32
C ALA A 335 29.05 11.66 -4.24
N GLY A 336 29.73 11.42 -5.36
CA GLY A 336 31.20 11.34 -5.42
C GLY A 336 31.76 9.92 -5.30
N VAL A 337 30.93 8.88 -5.41
CA VAL A 337 31.41 7.48 -5.50
C VAL A 337 31.92 7.22 -6.91
N LEU A 338 33.23 7.31 -7.08
CA LEU A 338 33.95 7.08 -8.34
C LEU A 338 34.09 5.57 -8.64
N PRO A 339 33.94 5.18 -9.92
CA PRO A 339 34.32 3.85 -10.37
C PRO A 339 35.77 3.53 -10.07
N LEU A 340 36.07 2.27 -9.76
CA LEU A 340 37.44 1.79 -9.66
C LEU A 340 38.19 1.98 -11.01
N PRO A 341 39.50 2.25 -10.98
CA PRO A 341 40.27 2.45 -12.20
C PRO A 341 40.39 1.14 -12.98
N ALA A 342 40.11 1.19 -14.29
CA ALA A 342 40.32 0.05 -15.17
C ALA A 342 41.82 -0.12 -15.45
N ARG A 343 42.35 -1.32 -15.24
CA ARG A 343 43.74 -1.69 -15.52
C ARG A 343 43.75 -2.79 -16.56
N THR A 344 44.23 -2.49 -17.75
CA THR A 344 44.36 -3.48 -18.83
C THR A 344 45.82 -3.64 -19.24
N LEU A 345 46.17 -4.82 -19.74
CA LEU A 345 47.47 -5.07 -20.36
C LEU A 345 47.41 -4.58 -21.81
N GLY A 346 48.26 -3.61 -22.16
CA GLY A 346 48.49 -3.18 -23.53
C GLY A 346 49.12 -4.30 -24.37
N ALA A 347 49.04 -4.16 -25.69
CA ALA A 347 49.58 -5.15 -26.64
C ALA A 347 51.10 -5.38 -26.52
N ASP A 348 51.81 -4.45 -25.89
CA ASP A 348 53.25 -4.48 -25.59
C ASP A 348 53.57 -4.93 -24.15
N GLY A 349 52.56 -5.34 -23.37
CA GLY A 349 52.70 -5.76 -21.98
C GLY A 349 52.72 -4.61 -20.96
N THR A 350 52.52 -3.36 -21.39
CA THR A 350 52.41 -2.20 -20.47
C THR A 350 51.06 -2.16 -19.78
N VAL A 351 51.01 -1.79 -18.49
CA VAL A 351 49.73 -1.62 -17.78
C VAL A 351 49.14 -0.26 -18.15
N VAL A 352 48.00 -0.26 -18.82
CA VAL A 352 47.23 0.94 -19.17
C VAL A 352 46.17 1.16 -18.10
N ILE A 353 46.22 2.31 -17.43
CA ILE A 353 45.25 2.71 -16.41
C ILE A 353 44.27 3.71 -17.02
N THR A 354 43.01 3.30 -17.19
CA THR A 354 41.94 4.17 -17.68
C THR A 354 41.13 4.69 -16.49
N GLN A 355 41.32 5.97 -16.16
CA GLN A 355 40.56 6.64 -15.11
C GLN A 355 39.23 7.15 -15.66
N TYR A 356 38.19 7.04 -14.84
CA TYR A 356 36.89 7.64 -15.15
C TYR A 356 37.02 9.18 -15.14
N ARG A 357 36.54 9.83 -16.21
CA ARG A 357 36.37 11.29 -16.27
C ARG A 357 34.89 11.57 -16.49
N ALA A 358 34.27 12.24 -15.53
CA ALA A 358 32.87 12.64 -15.66
C ALA A 358 32.68 13.50 -16.92
N PRO A 359 31.64 13.27 -17.73
CA PRO A 359 31.37 14.11 -18.89
C PRO A 359 31.11 15.56 -18.48
N GLU A 360 31.73 16.52 -19.19
CA GLU A 360 31.51 17.96 -18.96
C GLU A 360 30.08 18.35 -19.36
N ARG A 361 29.36 19.01 -18.46
CA ARG A 361 27.93 19.33 -18.60
C ARG A 361 27.68 20.39 -19.67
N SER A 362 26.71 20.14 -20.56
CA SER A 362 26.00 21.18 -21.32
C SER A 362 24.60 21.38 -20.71
N GLY A 363 24.30 22.61 -20.29
CA GLY A 363 22.95 23.15 -20.14
C GLY A 363 22.04 22.56 -19.04
N LEU A 364 21.77 23.36 -18.01
CA LEU A 364 20.77 23.10 -16.97
C LEU A 364 19.36 22.87 -17.56
N THR A 365 18.84 21.65 -17.43
CA THR A 365 17.41 21.41 -17.19
C THR A 365 17.23 21.06 -15.71
N ALA A 366 16.23 21.66 -15.07
CA ALA A 366 15.95 21.44 -13.65
C ALA A 366 15.71 19.94 -13.39
N GLU A 367 16.66 19.31 -12.69
CA GLU A 367 16.66 17.89 -12.38
C GLU A 367 15.49 17.55 -11.46
N ARG A 368 14.60 16.66 -11.93
CA ARG A 368 13.60 16.02 -11.06
C ARG A 368 14.32 14.99 -10.20
N SER A 369 14.70 15.36 -8.97
CA SER A 369 14.92 14.34 -7.94
C SER A 369 13.57 13.65 -7.73
N ALA A 370 13.51 12.32 -7.89
CA ALA A 370 12.34 11.59 -7.44
C ALA A 370 12.39 11.50 -5.90
N THR A 371 12.12 12.62 -5.23
CA THR A 371 11.10 12.54 -4.20
C THR A 371 9.84 12.26 -4.98
N SER A 372 9.33 11.05 -4.83
CA SER A 372 7.95 10.67 -5.02
C SER A 372 7.03 11.66 -5.79
N ALA A 373 6.83 12.88 -5.29
CA ALA A 373 5.98 13.92 -5.86
C ALA A 373 6.36 14.41 -7.28
N GLY A 374 7.59 14.21 -7.75
CA GLY A 374 8.13 14.87 -8.95
C GLY A 374 7.85 14.17 -10.29
N ALA A 375 7.59 12.85 -10.30
CA ALA A 375 7.51 12.06 -11.54
C ALA A 375 6.14 12.20 -12.27
N LEU A 376 5.06 12.47 -11.55
CA LEU A 376 3.70 12.16 -12.01
C LEU A 376 2.96 13.29 -12.74
N ARG A 377 3.58 14.45 -12.98
CA ARG A 377 2.94 15.54 -13.74
C ARG A 377 2.87 15.32 -15.27
N GLY A 378 3.28 14.16 -15.79
CA GLY A 378 3.34 13.86 -17.23
C GLY A 378 2.25 12.93 -17.79
N VAL A 379 1.43 12.28 -16.96
CA VAL A 379 0.63 11.11 -17.41
C VAL A 379 -0.85 11.43 -17.68
N ALA A 380 -1.31 12.67 -17.48
CA ALA A 380 -2.68 13.07 -17.76
C ALA A 380 -2.82 13.79 -19.13
N ALA A 381 -2.60 13.08 -20.25
CA ALA A 381 -3.18 13.43 -21.56
C ALA A 381 -2.89 12.35 -22.64
N GLY A 382 -3.83 11.42 -22.83
CA GLY A 382 -3.94 10.61 -24.06
C GLY A 382 -4.96 11.23 -25.03
N PRO A 383 -4.86 10.99 -26.35
CA PRO A 383 -5.47 11.83 -27.39
C PRO A 383 -6.94 11.50 -27.62
N VAL A 384 -7.82 12.49 -27.49
CA VAL A 384 -9.20 12.42 -27.98
C VAL A 384 -9.24 12.95 -29.42
N VAL A 385 -9.49 12.05 -30.37
CA VAL A 385 -9.71 12.39 -31.78
C VAL A 385 -11.15 12.88 -31.96
N GLY A 386 -11.30 14.14 -32.39
CA GLY A 386 -12.31 14.51 -33.38
C GLY A 386 -13.62 15.15 -32.89
N GLY A 387 -13.60 16.48 -32.77
CA GLY A 387 -14.57 17.35 -33.45
C GLY A 387 -15.87 17.72 -32.73
N MET A 388 -15.91 18.90 -32.13
CA MET A 388 -16.77 20.00 -32.60
C MET A 388 -16.40 21.29 -31.87
N THR A 389 -16.40 22.36 -32.65
CA THR A 389 -16.04 23.74 -32.31
C THR A 389 -16.87 24.31 -31.17
N GLU A 390 -16.23 24.90 -30.16
CA GLU A 390 -16.86 25.96 -29.37
C GLU A 390 -15.84 26.96 -28.84
N SER A 391 -16.32 28.20 -28.78
CA SER A 391 -15.59 29.45 -28.82
C SER A 391 -14.82 29.75 -27.53
N ALA A 392 -13.64 30.36 -27.69
CA ALA A 392 -12.89 30.99 -26.61
C ALA A 392 -13.75 32.06 -25.91
N ALA A 393 -13.81 31.98 -24.57
CA ALA A 393 -14.24 33.04 -23.68
C ALA A 393 -13.22 33.15 -22.53
N GLU A 394 -12.77 34.36 -22.26
CA GLU A 394 -11.74 34.74 -21.30
C GLU A 394 -12.13 34.46 -19.82
N PRO A 395 -11.16 34.32 -18.90
CA PRO A 395 -11.39 33.96 -17.51
C PRO A 395 -11.84 35.18 -16.69
N GLY A 396 -13.14 35.25 -16.42
CA GLY A 396 -13.74 36.18 -15.46
C GLY A 396 -14.74 35.44 -14.58
N GLY A 397 -14.26 34.76 -13.53
CA GLY A 397 -15.10 34.05 -12.57
C GLY A 397 -14.56 34.23 -11.16
N SER A 398 -15.28 35.00 -10.36
CA SER A 398 -15.10 35.19 -8.91
C SER A 398 -14.99 33.84 -8.18
N PRO A 399 -14.24 33.75 -7.06
CA PRO A 399 -14.19 32.52 -6.27
C PRO A 399 -15.59 32.18 -5.75
N GLU A 400 -16.03 30.93 -5.95
CA GLU A 400 -17.24 30.40 -5.33
C GLU A 400 -17.18 30.58 -3.80
N PRO A 401 -18.32 30.86 -3.13
CA PRO A 401 -18.34 30.97 -1.69
C PRO A 401 -17.99 29.61 -1.07
N ALA A 402 -17.00 29.61 -0.17
CA ALA A 402 -16.67 28.45 0.64
C ALA A 402 -17.92 27.92 1.35
N ALA A 403 -18.17 26.61 1.22
CA ALA A 403 -19.26 25.93 1.92
C ALA A 403 -19.22 26.24 3.42
N PRO A 404 -20.39 26.43 4.08
CA PRO A 404 -20.44 26.73 5.50
C PRO A 404 -19.73 25.64 6.32
N PRO A 405 -18.99 26.00 7.38
CA PRO A 405 -18.25 25.03 8.17
C PRO A 405 -19.20 24.04 8.85
N VAL A 406 -18.90 22.74 8.73
CA VAL A 406 -19.71 21.66 9.32
C VAL A 406 -19.86 21.86 10.84
N PRO A 407 -21.10 21.91 11.37
CA PRO A 407 -21.37 22.08 12.80
C PRO A 407 -20.64 21.05 13.66
N ALA A 408 -20.23 21.45 14.87
CA ALA A 408 -19.48 20.57 15.79
C ALA A 408 -20.22 19.27 16.10
N ARG A 409 -21.55 19.33 16.22
CA ARG A 409 -22.40 18.17 16.49
C ARG A 409 -22.47 17.20 15.32
N VAL A 410 -22.62 17.70 14.10
CA VAL A 410 -22.58 16.88 12.87
C VAL A 410 -21.22 16.18 12.75
N ARG A 411 -20.13 16.91 13.03
CA ARG A 411 -18.77 16.34 13.07
C ARG A 411 -18.62 15.24 14.11
N GLN A 412 -19.22 15.41 15.29
CA GLN A 412 -19.25 14.37 16.32
C GLN A 412 -19.99 13.11 15.84
N TRP A 413 -21.15 13.26 15.18
CA TRP A 413 -21.89 12.13 14.60
C TRP A 413 -21.11 11.44 13.48
N LYS A 414 -20.48 12.22 12.58
CA LYS A 414 -19.58 11.72 11.56
C LYS A 414 -18.45 10.87 12.17
N ASN A 415 -17.80 11.38 13.21
CA ASN A 415 -16.74 10.66 13.91
C ASN A 415 -17.25 9.40 14.64
N ALA A 416 -18.51 9.36 15.07
CA ALA A 416 -19.12 8.19 15.69
C ALA A 416 -19.50 7.09 14.67
N LEU A 417 -19.74 7.47 13.41
CA LEU A 417 -20.09 6.55 12.32
C LEU A 417 -18.86 5.89 11.69
N LEU A 418 -17.76 6.63 11.54
CA LEU A 418 -16.47 6.09 11.09
C LEU A 418 -15.60 5.66 12.28
N ASP A 419 -15.54 4.35 12.54
CA ASP A 419 -14.57 3.81 13.51
C ASP A 419 -13.15 3.86 12.91
N LEU A 420 -12.40 4.92 13.22
CA LEU A 420 -11.01 5.10 12.79
C LEU A 420 -9.99 4.52 13.79
N SER A 421 -10.44 3.69 14.72
CA SER A 421 -9.57 2.97 15.67
C SER A 421 -8.99 1.70 15.05
N LEU A 422 -7.88 1.22 15.61
CA LEU A 422 -7.25 -0.06 15.20
C LEU A 422 -8.07 -1.31 15.58
N ARG A 423 -9.26 -1.15 16.18
CA ARG A 423 -10.23 -2.24 16.36
C ARG A 423 -11.02 -2.50 15.07
N ASN A 424 -11.12 -1.50 14.19
CA ASN A 424 -11.75 -1.63 12.90
C ASN A 424 -10.88 -2.45 11.96
N ARG A 425 -11.44 -3.55 11.44
CA ARG A 425 -10.76 -4.46 10.51
C ARG A 425 -10.57 -3.90 9.10
N LEU A 426 -11.23 -2.80 8.79
CA LEU A 426 -10.97 -2.01 7.60
C LEU A 426 -9.64 -1.23 7.71
N LEU A 427 -9.13 -1.02 8.93
CA LEU A 427 -7.83 -0.38 9.17
C LEU A 427 -6.76 -1.38 9.64
N ASN A 428 -7.15 -2.34 10.47
CA ASN A 428 -6.26 -3.36 11.01
C ASN A 428 -6.81 -4.75 10.68
N PHE A 429 -6.61 -5.14 9.43
CA PHE A 429 -7.08 -6.40 8.89
C PHE A 429 -6.25 -7.57 9.42
N SER A 430 -6.94 -8.59 9.92
CA SER A 430 -6.32 -9.82 10.44
C SER A 430 -6.56 -11.00 9.49
N PRO A 431 -5.51 -11.55 8.85
CA PRO A 431 -5.62 -12.72 7.96
C PRO A 431 -6.31 -13.93 8.62
N ARG A 432 -6.08 -14.15 9.93
CA ARG A 432 -6.66 -15.28 10.69
C ARG A 432 -8.19 -15.37 10.68
N SER A 433 -8.85 -14.28 10.33
CA SER A 433 -10.29 -14.12 10.39
C SER A 433 -10.96 -13.91 9.02
N ALA A 434 -10.16 -14.08 7.98
CA ALA A 434 -10.57 -14.10 6.59
C ALA A 434 -10.27 -15.48 6.00
N VAL A 435 -10.68 -15.65 4.75
CA VAL A 435 -10.30 -16.77 3.89
C VAL A 435 -9.62 -16.16 2.68
N ALA A 436 -8.32 -16.37 2.52
CA ALA A 436 -7.58 -15.84 1.38
C ALA A 436 -7.89 -16.67 0.14
N LEU A 437 -8.04 -16.00 -1.01
CA LEU A 437 -8.33 -16.62 -2.30
C LEU A 437 -7.11 -16.53 -3.21
N ALA A 438 -6.72 -17.65 -3.80
CA ALA A 438 -5.56 -17.76 -4.68
C ALA A 438 -5.91 -17.28 -6.10
N VAL A 439 -6.03 -15.98 -6.29
CA VAL A 439 -6.26 -15.35 -7.61
C VAL A 439 -4.95 -15.33 -8.41
N PRO A 440 -5.00 -15.59 -9.74
CA PRO A 440 -3.82 -15.44 -10.60
C PRO A 440 -3.32 -14.00 -10.63
N ALA A 441 -2.01 -13.80 -10.81
CA ALA A 441 -1.44 -12.46 -10.94
C ALA A 441 -2.13 -11.66 -12.08
N GLY A 442 -2.45 -10.38 -11.83
CA GLY A 442 -3.12 -9.51 -12.81
C GLY A 442 -4.60 -9.83 -13.09
N HIS A 443 -5.22 -10.79 -12.38
CA HIS A 443 -6.61 -11.20 -12.62
C HIS A 443 -7.61 -10.67 -11.58
N LEU A 444 -7.23 -9.66 -10.78
CA LEU A 444 -8.15 -9.07 -9.80
C LEU A 444 -9.43 -8.53 -10.46
N GLY A 445 -9.27 -7.74 -11.53
CA GLY A 445 -10.39 -7.22 -12.34
C GLY A 445 -11.26 -8.34 -12.90
N VAL A 446 -10.65 -9.37 -13.50
CA VAL A 446 -11.37 -10.52 -14.07
C VAL A 446 -12.26 -11.23 -13.05
N VAL A 447 -11.83 -11.35 -11.79
CA VAL A 447 -12.64 -11.95 -10.72
C VAL A 447 -13.76 -11.02 -10.26
N GLU A 448 -13.50 -9.71 -10.18
CA GLU A 448 -14.51 -8.69 -9.88
C GLU A 448 -15.60 -8.66 -10.95
N ASP A 449 -15.21 -8.58 -12.22
CA ASP A 449 -16.09 -8.55 -13.38
C ASP A 449 -16.99 -9.79 -13.43
N ALA A 450 -16.42 -10.97 -13.12
CA ALA A 450 -17.17 -12.21 -13.08
C ALA A 450 -18.30 -12.16 -12.05
N LEU A 451 -18.05 -11.58 -10.86
CA LEU A 451 -19.06 -11.40 -9.82
C LEU A 451 -20.15 -10.41 -10.26
N HIS A 452 -19.79 -9.29 -10.88
CA HIS A 452 -20.76 -8.29 -11.37
C HIS A 452 -21.58 -8.77 -12.56
N ALA A 453 -21.00 -9.62 -13.42
CA ALA A 453 -21.72 -10.34 -14.46
C ALA A 453 -22.68 -11.42 -13.91
N GLY A 454 -22.72 -11.62 -12.59
CA GLY A 454 -23.61 -12.57 -11.92
C GLY A 454 -23.12 -14.01 -11.92
N HIS A 455 -21.85 -14.26 -12.29
CA HIS A 455 -21.27 -15.59 -12.21
C HIS A 455 -20.96 -15.95 -10.75
N ALA A 456 -21.26 -17.21 -10.39
CA ALA A 456 -20.92 -17.73 -9.08
C ALA A 456 -19.47 -18.23 -9.08
N VAL A 457 -18.63 -17.72 -8.19
CA VAL A 457 -17.24 -18.18 -8.06
C VAL A 457 -17.16 -19.34 -7.07
N HIS A 458 -16.72 -20.49 -7.56
CA HIS A 458 -16.59 -21.72 -6.79
C HIS A 458 -15.31 -21.73 -5.96
N LEU A 459 -15.40 -22.17 -4.70
CA LEU A 459 -14.27 -22.20 -3.78
C LEU A 459 -13.79 -23.63 -3.55
N LEU A 460 -12.51 -23.92 -3.81
CA LEU A 460 -11.88 -25.20 -3.51
C LEU A 460 -11.01 -25.14 -2.23
N PRO A 461 -10.87 -26.25 -1.49
CA PRO A 461 -9.83 -26.38 -0.47
C PRO A 461 -8.44 -26.22 -1.05
N ALA A 462 -7.51 -25.69 -0.26
CA ALA A 462 -6.13 -25.43 -0.64
C ALA A 462 -5.41 -26.65 -1.24
N ASP A 463 -5.69 -27.85 -0.75
CA ASP A 463 -5.03 -29.11 -1.06
C ASP A 463 -5.83 -30.02 -2.01
N GLN A 464 -6.95 -29.53 -2.58
CA GLN A 464 -7.73 -30.29 -3.57
C GLN A 464 -7.10 -30.22 -4.97
N LEU A 465 -5.93 -30.82 -5.11
CA LEU A 465 -5.10 -30.84 -6.33
C LEU A 465 -5.22 -32.16 -7.10
N GLU A 466 -4.86 -32.13 -8.39
CA GLU A 466 -4.73 -33.35 -9.21
C GLU A 466 -3.47 -34.14 -8.84
N GLU A 467 -3.49 -35.47 -8.98
CA GLU A 467 -2.36 -36.35 -8.59
C GLU A 467 -1.04 -35.96 -9.29
N LEU A 468 -1.11 -35.55 -10.55
CA LEU A 468 0.05 -35.09 -11.32
C LEU A 468 0.68 -33.82 -10.72
N GLN A 469 -0.14 -32.89 -10.22
CA GLN A 469 0.33 -31.64 -9.60
C GLN A 469 1.06 -31.96 -8.28
N VAL A 470 0.49 -32.85 -7.47
CA VAL A 470 1.12 -33.31 -6.21
C VAL A 470 2.44 -34.02 -6.47
N ALA A 471 2.51 -34.85 -7.52
CA ALA A 471 3.72 -35.53 -7.97
C ALA A 471 4.82 -34.55 -8.44
N ARG A 472 4.43 -33.39 -8.99
CA ARG A 472 5.34 -32.27 -9.33
C ARG A 472 5.78 -31.43 -8.13
N GLY A 473 5.39 -31.81 -6.92
CA GLY A 473 5.79 -31.13 -5.69
C GLY A 473 4.87 -29.99 -5.25
N ILE A 474 3.78 -29.72 -5.98
CA ILE A 474 2.78 -28.71 -5.63
C ILE A 474 2.03 -29.19 -4.38
N ARG A 475 1.81 -28.29 -3.42
CA ARG A 475 1.19 -28.62 -2.12
C ARG A 475 -0.14 -27.91 -1.93
N THR A 476 -0.25 -26.69 -2.42
CA THR A 476 -1.48 -25.92 -2.36
C THR A 476 -1.85 -25.35 -3.73
N GLY A 477 -3.13 -25.03 -3.92
CA GLY A 477 -3.61 -24.38 -5.13
C GLY A 477 -3.03 -22.97 -5.33
N ARG A 478 -2.45 -22.35 -4.30
CA ARG A 478 -1.68 -21.10 -4.43
C ARG A 478 -0.32 -21.32 -5.10
N ASP A 479 0.24 -22.52 -4.96
CA ASP A 479 1.54 -22.88 -5.54
C ASP A 479 1.41 -23.31 -7.02
N LEU A 480 0.19 -23.33 -7.57
CA LEU A 480 -0.04 -23.58 -8.99
C LEU A 480 0.47 -22.40 -9.83
N PRO A 481 1.12 -22.67 -10.99
CA PRO A 481 1.48 -21.65 -11.96
C PRO A 481 0.31 -20.74 -12.34
N ASP A 482 0.57 -19.45 -12.55
CA ASP A 482 -0.45 -18.43 -12.82
C ASP A 482 -1.29 -18.75 -14.06
N ASP A 483 -0.68 -19.28 -15.12
CA ASP A 483 -1.35 -19.71 -16.34
C ASP A 483 -2.37 -20.82 -16.08
N GLN A 484 -2.04 -21.80 -15.24
CA GLN A 484 -2.95 -22.87 -14.84
C GLN A 484 -4.09 -22.36 -13.96
N ARG A 485 -3.80 -21.44 -13.03
CA ARG A 485 -4.85 -20.81 -12.20
C ARG A 485 -5.78 -19.95 -13.04
N ALA A 486 -5.24 -19.21 -14.02
CA ALA A 486 -6.01 -18.40 -14.95
C ALA A 486 -6.90 -19.28 -15.85
N GLU A 487 -6.38 -20.39 -16.37
CA GLU A 487 -7.14 -21.36 -17.15
C GLU A 487 -8.29 -21.96 -16.33
N LEU A 488 -8.01 -22.38 -15.08
CA LEU A 488 -9.03 -22.91 -14.18
C LEU A 488 -10.15 -21.91 -13.91
N PHE A 489 -9.80 -20.64 -13.67
CA PHE A 489 -10.79 -19.59 -13.46
C PHE A 489 -11.59 -19.30 -14.74
N GLY A 490 -10.93 -19.16 -15.89
CA GLY A 490 -11.58 -18.86 -17.17
C GLY A 490 -12.53 -19.97 -17.64
N GLN A 491 -12.22 -21.25 -17.38
CA GLN A 491 -13.05 -22.38 -17.79
C GLN A 491 -14.13 -22.77 -16.77
N ARG A 492 -13.83 -22.63 -15.47
CA ARG A 492 -14.68 -23.19 -14.39
C ARG A 492 -15.07 -22.18 -13.32
N THR A 493 -14.71 -20.90 -13.44
CA THR A 493 -14.99 -19.85 -12.43
C THR A 493 -14.63 -20.31 -11.01
N THR A 494 -13.47 -20.93 -10.87
CA THR A 494 -13.06 -21.64 -9.65
C THR A 494 -11.78 -21.04 -9.07
N LEU A 495 -11.75 -20.80 -7.76
CA LEU A 495 -10.59 -20.33 -7.02
C LEU A 495 -10.27 -21.26 -5.84
N PHE A 496 -8.98 -21.39 -5.52
CA PHE A 496 -8.54 -22.08 -4.31
C PHE A 496 -8.59 -21.15 -3.10
N THR A 497 -9.00 -21.69 -1.96
CA THR A 497 -8.89 -21.05 -0.64
C THR A 497 -7.53 -21.37 0.00
N ASP A 498 -7.17 -20.66 1.07
CA ASP A 498 -6.04 -21.00 1.94
C ASP A 498 -6.37 -22.10 2.97
N LEU A 499 -7.56 -22.71 2.90
CA LEU A 499 -8.04 -23.69 3.87
C LEU A 499 -7.81 -25.13 3.39
N PRO A 500 -7.09 -25.98 4.14
CA PRO A 500 -7.03 -27.40 3.86
C PRO A 500 -8.41 -28.08 3.92
N ALA A 501 -8.61 -29.15 3.17
CA ALA A 501 -9.87 -29.88 3.04
C ALA A 501 -10.46 -30.30 4.40
N VAL A 502 -9.59 -30.61 5.37
CA VAL A 502 -9.95 -31.00 6.75
C VAL A 502 -10.75 -29.90 7.47
N VAL A 503 -10.41 -28.62 7.27
CA VAL A 503 -11.03 -27.48 7.99
C VAL A 503 -11.92 -26.61 7.10
N TYR A 504 -11.81 -26.75 5.78
CA TYR A 504 -12.55 -26.00 4.77
C TYR A 504 -14.04 -25.86 5.10
N ALA A 505 -14.73 -27.00 5.28
CA ALA A 505 -16.18 -26.97 5.41
C ALA A 505 -16.67 -26.43 6.75
N SER A 506 -15.90 -26.57 7.84
CA SER A 506 -16.26 -26.02 9.15
C SER A 506 -16.03 -24.51 9.20
N ARG A 507 -14.91 -24.04 8.65
CA ARG A 507 -14.57 -22.61 8.57
C ARG A 507 -15.55 -21.82 7.70
N LEU A 508 -15.87 -22.30 6.49
CA LEU A 508 -16.83 -21.63 5.62
C LEU A 508 -18.26 -21.67 6.17
N ARG A 509 -18.66 -22.75 6.88
CA ARG A 509 -19.96 -22.78 7.57
C ARG A 509 -20.04 -21.74 8.67
N ASN A 510 -18.98 -21.60 9.48
CA ASN A 510 -18.93 -20.62 10.54
C ASN A 510 -18.93 -19.19 9.98
N LEU A 511 -18.25 -18.96 8.86
CA LEU A 511 -18.25 -17.69 8.15
C LEU A 511 -19.66 -17.34 7.63
N ALA A 512 -20.33 -18.28 6.97
CA ALA A 512 -21.72 -18.12 6.51
C ALA A 512 -22.68 -17.84 7.67
N TYR A 513 -22.55 -18.58 8.78
CA TYR A 513 -23.36 -18.37 9.98
C TYR A 513 -23.14 -16.97 10.56
N LYS A 514 -21.89 -16.55 10.74
CA LYS A 514 -21.54 -15.22 11.24
C LYS A 514 -22.08 -14.10 10.34
N ALA A 515 -21.94 -14.24 9.03
CA ALA A 515 -22.48 -13.28 8.07
C ALA A 515 -24.01 -13.16 8.21
N ARG A 516 -24.73 -14.29 8.32
CA ARG A 516 -26.18 -14.30 8.51
C ARG A 516 -26.60 -13.63 9.83
N THR A 517 -25.94 -13.96 10.94
CA THR A 517 -26.21 -13.34 12.24
C THR A 517 -26.02 -11.82 12.20
N VAL A 518 -24.95 -11.34 11.57
CA VAL A 518 -24.72 -9.89 11.44
C VAL A 518 -25.84 -9.22 10.64
N VAL A 519 -26.35 -9.87 9.59
CA VAL A 519 -27.50 -9.33 8.84
C VAL A 519 -28.78 -9.35 9.68
N GLU A 520 -29.01 -10.40 10.46
CA GLU A 520 -30.17 -10.48 11.37
C GLU A 520 -30.13 -9.41 12.46
N GLU A 521 -28.94 -9.04 12.95
CA GLU A 521 -28.74 -8.02 13.98
C GLU A 521 -28.73 -6.59 13.44
N THR A 522 -28.13 -6.36 12.28
CA THR A 522 -27.85 -5.00 11.75
C THR A 522 -28.68 -4.63 10.52
N GLY A 523 -29.40 -5.59 9.93
CA GLY A 523 -30.11 -5.42 8.66
C GLY A 523 -29.21 -5.36 7.42
N ALA A 524 -27.89 -5.25 7.57
CA ALA A 524 -26.95 -5.04 6.47
C ALA A 524 -26.06 -6.27 6.19
N ASN A 525 -25.79 -6.55 4.91
CA ASN A 525 -24.79 -7.53 4.52
C ASN A 525 -23.38 -6.96 4.74
N ASN A 526 -22.62 -7.64 5.61
CA ASN A 526 -21.25 -7.29 5.97
C ASN A 526 -20.24 -8.35 5.51
N LEU A 527 -20.63 -9.31 4.66
CA LEU A 527 -19.70 -10.24 4.03
C LEU A 527 -19.19 -9.64 2.72
N TYR A 528 -17.87 -9.48 2.63
CA TYR A 528 -17.21 -8.86 1.49
C TYR A 528 -16.08 -9.74 0.97
N VAL A 529 -15.85 -9.68 -0.34
CA VAL A 529 -14.54 -9.95 -0.92
C VAL A 529 -13.78 -8.63 -0.93
N ALA A 530 -12.66 -8.60 -0.24
CA ALA A 530 -11.73 -7.48 -0.26
C ALA A 530 -10.69 -7.68 -1.35
N PHE A 531 -10.60 -6.74 -2.28
CA PHE A 531 -9.62 -6.70 -3.37
C PHE A 531 -8.54 -5.66 -3.07
N GLY A 532 -7.29 -6.09 -3.17
CA GLY A 532 -6.13 -5.28 -2.85
C GLY A 532 -5.98 -5.02 -1.35
N SER A 533 -4.74 -4.90 -0.90
CA SER A 533 -4.44 -4.45 0.46
C SER A 533 -3.32 -3.43 0.46
N LEU A 534 -3.40 -2.47 1.38
CA LEU A 534 -2.29 -1.63 1.77
C LEU A 534 -1.63 -2.23 3.00
N THR A 535 -0.34 -2.50 2.92
CA THR A 535 0.54 -2.76 4.07
C THR A 535 1.24 -1.45 4.43
N TRP A 536 0.96 -0.92 5.61
CA TRP A 536 1.40 0.40 6.05
C TRP A 536 1.72 0.40 7.54
N SER A 537 2.33 1.46 8.05
CA SER A 537 2.70 1.57 9.46
C SER A 537 2.07 2.77 10.15
N LEU A 538 1.69 2.59 11.41
CA LEU A 538 1.22 3.64 12.30
C LEU A 538 1.82 3.45 13.69
N ASP A 539 2.51 4.48 14.20
CA ASP A 539 3.16 4.46 15.51
C ASP A 539 4.08 3.23 15.72
N GLY A 540 4.83 2.86 14.68
CA GLY A 540 5.74 1.71 14.68
C GLY A 540 5.06 0.33 14.59
N ARG A 541 3.75 0.27 14.38
CA ARG A 541 3.02 -0.99 14.14
C ARG A 541 2.71 -1.15 12.67
N GLU A 542 3.03 -2.33 12.14
CA GLU A 542 2.60 -2.72 10.81
C GLU A 542 1.10 -3.07 10.81
N LEU A 543 0.40 -2.57 9.82
CA LEU A 543 -1.03 -2.68 9.62
C LEU A 543 -1.30 -3.13 8.18
N ARG A 544 -2.36 -3.90 8.01
CA ARG A 544 -2.89 -4.24 6.69
C ARG A 544 -4.31 -3.71 6.57
N SER A 545 -4.66 -3.09 5.46
CA SER A 545 -6.00 -2.57 5.21
C SER A 545 -6.47 -2.93 3.81
N PRO A 546 -7.68 -3.49 3.64
CA PRO A 546 -8.21 -3.76 2.31
C PRO A 546 -8.45 -2.46 1.53
N LEU A 547 -8.35 -2.48 0.20
CA LEU A 547 -8.51 -1.28 -0.64
C LEU A 547 -9.93 -1.15 -1.22
N VAL A 548 -10.46 -2.21 -1.80
CA VAL A 548 -11.80 -2.23 -2.42
C VAL A 548 -12.62 -3.39 -1.85
N LEU A 549 -13.92 -3.17 -1.64
CA LEU A 549 -14.84 -4.11 -1.00
C LEU A 549 -16.00 -4.43 -1.94
N VAL A 550 -16.20 -5.71 -2.21
CA VAL A 550 -17.32 -6.22 -3.03
C VAL A 550 -18.25 -7.05 -2.15
N PRO A 551 -19.50 -6.63 -1.92
CA PRO A 551 -20.42 -7.37 -1.06
C PRO A 551 -20.86 -8.67 -1.74
N VAL A 552 -20.73 -9.78 -1.03
CA VAL A 552 -21.06 -11.12 -1.55
C VAL A 552 -21.94 -11.89 -0.58
N ARG A 553 -22.57 -12.95 -1.10
CA ARG A 553 -23.26 -13.98 -0.33
C ARG A 553 -22.51 -15.29 -0.48
N LEU A 554 -22.37 -16.01 0.63
CA LEU A 554 -21.78 -17.34 0.66
C LEU A 554 -22.89 -18.39 0.59
N VAL A 555 -22.94 -19.12 -0.53
CA VAL A 555 -24.02 -20.08 -0.84
C VAL A 555 -23.47 -21.50 -0.88
N THR A 556 -24.26 -22.47 -0.42
CA THR A 556 -23.99 -23.90 -0.51
C THR A 556 -25.11 -24.59 -1.31
N ARG A 557 -24.78 -25.46 -2.27
CA ARG A 557 -25.77 -26.12 -3.14
C ARG A 557 -26.02 -27.61 -2.87
N SER A 558 -25.27 -28.28 -1.99
CA SER A 558 -25.45 -29.74 -1.80
C SER A 558 -25.05 -30.28 -0.42
N ARG A 559 -25.33 -31.58 -0.19
CA ARG A 559 -24.80 -32.37 0.95
C ARG A 559 -23.26 -32.46 0.96
N GLU A 560 -22.60 -32.17 -0.16
CA GLU A 560 -21.14 -32.27 -0.35
C GLU A 560 -20.36 -31.05 0.15
N ARG A 561 -21.04 -30.04 0.74
CA ARG A 561 -20.40 -28.89 1.40
C ARG A 561 -19.48 -28.06 0.48
N ALA A 562 -19.74 -28.06 -0.83
CA ALA A 562 -19.10 -27.14 -1.78
C ALA A 562 -19.70 -25.74 -1.67
N TYR A 563 -18.85 -24.75 -1.41
CA TYR A 563 -19.26 -23.35 -1.27
C TYR A 563 -18.90 -22.54 -2.52
N ARG A 564 -19.72 -21.53 -2.78
CA ARG A 564 -19.49 -20.53 -3.82
C ARG A 564 -19.90 -19.16 -3.31
N ILE A 565 -19.25 -18.13 -3.85
CA ILE A 565 -19.60 -16.73 -3.60
C ILE A 565 -20.39 -16.19 -4.80
N GLU A 566 -21.40 -15.41 -4.51
CA GLU A 566 -22.24 -14.71 -5.50
C GLU A 566 -22.35 -13.25 -5.07
N LEU A 567 -22.45 -12.32 -6.02
CA LEU A 567 -22.67 -10.91 -5.70
C LEU A 567 -23.94 -10.73 -4.85
N ASP A 568 -23.86 -9.86 -3.85
CA ASP A 568 -25.04 -9.43 -3.12
C ASP A 568 -25.97 -8.59 -4.00
N GLU A 569 -27.28 -8.68 -3.78
CA GLU A 569 -28.27 -7.94 -4.59
C GLU A 569 -28.18 -6.42 -4.43
N ALA A 570 -27.61 -5.93 -3.32
CA ALA A 570 -27.32 -4.50 -3.11
C ALA A 570 -25.95 -4.07 -3.68
N GLY A 571 -25.31 -4.95 -4.46
CA GLY A 571 -23.87 -4.96 -4.70
C GLY A 571 -23.38 -3.93 -5.70
N ALA A 572 -22.55 -3.02 -5.18
CA ALA A 572 -21.60 -2.23 -5.94
C ALA A 572 -20.25 -2.33 -5.22
N SER A 573 -19.18 -2.48 -5.98
CA SER A 573 -17.81 -2.33 -5.48
C SER A 573 -17.67 -0.98 -4.79
N THR A 574 -17.03 -0.97 -3.63
CA THR A 574 -16.87 0.27 -2.85
C THR A 574 -15.45 0.37 -2.31
N PRO A 575 -14.78 1.52 -2.45
CA PRO A 575 -13.49 1.77 -1.81
C PRO A 575 -13.58 1.69 -0.28
N ASN A 576 -12.46 1.36 0.37
CA ASN A 576 -12.35 1.44 1.81
C ASN A 576 -12.12 2.88 2.27
N TYR A 577 -13.20 3.63 2.41
CA TYR A 577 -13.14 5.02 2.86
C TYR A 577 -12.66 5.22 4.30
N CYS A 578 -12.77 4.20 5.17
CA CYS A 578 -12.15 4.28 6.50
C CYS A 578 -10.64 4.46 6.37
N LEU A 579 -10.02 3.69 5.47
CA LEU A 579 -8.59 3.79 5.17
C LEU A 579 -8.25 5.15 4.56
N LEU A 580 -8.99 5.59 3.55
CA LEU A 580 -8.74 6.90 2.90
C LEU A 580 -8.79 8.05 3.90
N GLU A 581 -9.82 8.09 4.75
CA GLU A 581 -9.94 9.13 5.77
C GLU A 581 -8.84 9.02 6.83
N LYS A 582 -8.43 7.80 7.20
CA LYS A 582 -7.31 7.61 8.14
C LYS A 582 -5.98 8.10 7.56
N LEU A 583 -5.68 7.77 6.30
CA LEU A 583 -4.48 8.23 5.61
C LEU A 583 -4.47 9.74 5.43
N ARG A 584 -5.63 10.35 5.12
CA ARG A 584 -5.80 11.80 5.07
C ARG A 584 -5.50 12.46 6.42
N GLN A 585 -5.96 11.87 7.53
CA GLN A 585 -5.73 12.41 8.88
C GLN A 585 -4.26 12.29 9.33
N VAL A 586 -3.60 11.18 9.00
CA VAL A 586 -2.24 10.90 9.49
C VAL A 586 -1.17 11.53 8.58
N HIS A 587 -1.37 11.47 7.25
CA HIS A 587 -0.36 11.86 6.27
C HIS A 587 -0.79 13.03 5.37
N GLY A 588 -2.04 13.50 5.47
CA GLY A 588 -2.58 14.45 4.48
C GLY A 588 -2.80 13.85 3.09
N LEU A 589 -2.65 12.52 2.94
CA LEU A 589 -2.71 11.81 1.66
C LEU A 589 -4.14 11.81 1.11
N SER A 590 -4.30 12.31 -0.11
CA SER A 590 -5.54 12.22 -0.90
C SER A 590 -5.32 11.32 -2.10
N VAL A 591 -6.27 10.40 -2.36
CA VAL A 591 -6.19 9.44 -3.46
C VAL A 591 -7.49 9.51 -4.27
N PRO A 592 -7.68 10.54 -5.12
CA PRO A 592 -8.92 10.74 -5.86
C PRO A 592 -9.32 9.52 -6.70
N GLY A 593 -8.36 8.90 -7.40
CA GLY A 593 -8.62 7.71 -8.23
C GLY A 593 -9.01 6.44 -7.48
N LEU A 594 -8.87 6.41 -6.14
CA LEU A 594 -9.44 5.36 -5.29
C LEU A 594 -10.70 5.83 -4.56
N ALA A 595 -10.83 7.12 -4.23
CA ALA A 595 -12.04 7.66 -3.60
C ALA A 595 -13.24 7.68 -4.57
N GLU A 596 -12.97 8.01 -5.83
CA GLU A 596 -13.91 8.09 -6.94
C GLU A 596 -13.30 7.34 -8.14
N PRO A 597 -13.25 6.01 -8.07
CA PRO A 597 -12.64 5.21 -9.12
C PRO A 597 -13.49 5.24 -10.39
N THR A 598 -12.82 5.15 -11.53
CA THR A 598 -13.47 4.98 -12.83
C THR A 598 -14.15 3.62 -12.92
N GLU A 599 -15.26 3.55 -13.63
CA GLU A 599 -15.96 2.31 -13.92
C GLU A 599 -15.58 1.79 -15.31
N ASP A 600 -15.35 0.49 -15.45
CA ASP A 600 -14.95 -0.18 -16.70
C ASP A 600 -16.12 -0.89 -17.41
N GLY A 601 -17.35 -0.63 -16.97
CA GLY A 601 -18.57 -1.23 -17.50
C GLY A 601 -18.95 -2.58 -16.87
N ALA A 602 -18.08 -3.16 -16.03
CA ALA A 602 -18.39 -4.30 -15.19
C ALA A 602 -18.33 -3.97 -13.70
N GLY A 603 -17.62 -2.92 -13.30
CA GLY A 603 -17.57 -2.48 -11.91
C GLY A 603 -16.58 -1.35 -11.74
N ILE A 604 -15.84 -1.39 -10.63
CA ILE A 604 -14.71 -0.48 -10.43
C ILE A 604 -13.51 -1.00 -11.22
N ASP A 605 -12.84 -0.12 -11.97
CA ASP A 605 -11.51 -0.42 -12.53
C ASP A 605 -10.51 -0.63 -11.39
N LEU A 606 -10.38 -1.89 -10.96
CA LEU A 606 -9.50 -2.27 -9.86
C LEU A 606 -8.03 -1.96 -10.18
N ALA A 607 -7.62 -2.16 -11.44
CA ALA A 607 -6.25 -1.90 -11.86
C ALA A 607 -5.94 -0.40 -11.76
N GLY A 608 -6.84 0.45 -12.26
CA GLY A 608 -6.78 1.90 -12.11
C GLY A 608 -6.79 2.36 -10.65
N ALA A 609 -7.62 1.76 -9.80
CA ALA A 609 -7.71 2.10 -8.38
C ALA A 609 -6.43 1.74 -7.60
N LEU A 610 -5.87 0.54 -7.83
CA LEU A 610 -4.59 0.10 -7.27
C LEU A 610 -3.43 0.98 -7.76
N LEU A 611 -3.45 1.31 -9.05
CA LEU A 611 -2.50 2.20 -9.69
C LEU A 611 -2.55 3.60 -9.06
N ALA A 612 -3.74 4.17 -8.85
CA ALA A 612 -3.94 5.46 -8.21
C ALA A 612 -3.38 5.47 -6.78
N MET A 613 -3.57 4.39 -6.02
CA MET A 613 -3.01 4.25 -4.68
C MET A 613 -1.48 4.19 -4.70
N ARG A 614 -0.89 3.32 -5.53
CA ARG A 614 0.58 3.22 -5.72
C ARG A 614 1.17 4.58 -6.11
N THR A 615 0.51 5.27 -7.03
CA THR A 615 0.87 6.61 -7.51
C THR A 615 0.86 7.64 -6.38
N ALA A 616 -0.16 7.65 -5.54
CA ALA A 616 -0.27 8.61 -4.43
C ALA A 616 0.76 8.33 -3.31
N LEU A 617 0.98 7.07 -2.95
CA LEU A 617 2.05 6.68 -2.01
C LEU A 617 3.43 7.08 -2.54
N ALA A 618 3.66 6.74 -3.80
CA ALA A 618 4.85 7.13 -4.54
C ALA A 618 4.86 8.60 -4.89
N ALA A 619 3.87 9.44 -4.53
CA ALA A 619 3.93 10.90 -4.62
C ALA A 619 4.31 11.52 -3.26
N GLU A 620 3.80 10.97 -2.16
CA GLU A 620 4.11 11.46 -0.81
C GLU A 620 5.37 10.83 -0.19
N GLY A 621 6.00 9.87 -0.88
CA GLY A 621 7.26 9.25 -0.43
C GLY A 621 7.03 8.29 0.72
N LEU A 622 5.84 7.71 0.77
CA LEU A 622 5.44 6.79 1.83
C LEU A 622 5.89 5.38 1.46
N GLY A 623 6.73 4.79 2.32
CA GLY A 623 7.23 3.41 2.22
C GLY A 623 6.17 2.32 2.48
N TYR A 624 4.93 2.55 2.06
CA TYR A 624 3.82 1.61 2.21
C TYR A 624 3.65 0.80 0.94
N ARG A 625 3.17 -0.43 1.08
CA ARG A 625 3.09 -1.40 -0.02
C ARG A 625 1.64 -1.65 -0.43
N VAL A 626 1.36 -1.59 -1.72
CA VAL A 626 0.10 -2.08 -2.28
C VAL A 626 0.29 -3.53 -2.73
N GLU A 627 -0.54 -4.42 -2.21
CA GLU A 627 -0.51 -5.85 -2.53
C GLU A 627 -1.79 -6.28 -3.24
N GLU A 628 -1.65 -7.09 -4.28
CA GLU A 628 -2.76 -7.66 -5.06
C GLU A 628 -3.38 -8.88 -4.38
N THR A 629 -3.99 -8.67 -3.21
CA THR A 629 -4.59 -9.74 -2.42
C THR A 629 -6.10 -9.84 -2.60
N VAL A 630 -6.67 -11.04 -2.41
CA VAL A 630 -8.12 -11.25 -2.38
C VAL A 630 -8.53 -12.02 -1.14
N ASP A 631 -9.36 -11.42 -0.29
CA ASP A 631 -9.76 -11.99 0.99
C ASP A 631 -11.29 -11.97 1.18
N LEU A 632 -11.87 -13.11 1.53
CA LEU A 632 -13.27 -13.20 1.93
C LEU A 632 -13.40 -13.01 3.46
N ALA A 633 -14.10 -11.96 3.89
CA ALA A 633 -14.21 -11.62 5.31
C ALA A 633 -15.52 -10.91 5.68
N VAL A 634 -15.88 -10.99 6.97
CA VAL A 634 -16.95 -10.15 7.54
C VAL A 634 -16.35 -8.83 8.04
N LEU A 635 -16.75 -7.71 7.42
CA LEU A 635 -16.22 -6.36 7.66
C LEU A 635 -17.39 -5.39 7.96
N GLN A 636 -17.28 -4.61 9.03
CA GLN A 636 -18.35 -3.68 9.45
C GLN A 636 -18.31 -2.37 8.64
N PHE A 637 -18.75 -2.42 7.39
CA PHE A 637 -18.69 -1.27 6.47
C PHE A 637 -20.01 -0.48 6.37
N ALA A 638 -21.15 -1.06 6.77
CA ALA A 638 -22.48 -0.46 6.61
C ALA A 638 -22.63 0.99 7.14
N LYS A 639 -21.89 1.36 8.18
CA LYS A 639 -21.92 2.72 8.76
C LYS A 639 -21.36 3.81 7.84
N TYR A 640 -20.55 3.45 6.85
CA TYR A 640 -19.99 4.42 5.92
C TYR A 640 -21.06 5.08 5.04
N ARG A 641 -22.06 4.33 4.57
CA ARG A 641 -23.14 4.92 3.75
C ARG A 641 -23.88 6.01 4.53
N LEU A 642 -24.21 5.73 5.80
CA LEU A 642 -24.80 6.72 6.71
C LEU A 642 -23.89 7.93 6.93
N TRP A 643 -22.57 7.70 7.02
CA TRP A 643 -21.60 8.78 7.16
C TRP A 643 -21.58 9.68 5.93
N LYS A 644 -21.59 9.10 4.72
CA LYS A 644 -21.59 9.82 3.45
C LYS A 644 -22.87 10.62 3.26
N ASP A 645 -24.03 9.98 3.49
CA ASP A 645 -25.34 10.65 3.44
C ASP A 645 -25.38 11.84 4.40
N LEU A 646 -24.87 11.66 5.62
CA LEU A 646 -24.79 12.75 6.61
C LEU A 646 -23.83 13.86 6.16
N ASP A 647 -22.68 13.53 5.57
CA ASP A 647 -21.72 14.53 5.10
C ASP A 647 -22.28 15.39 3.97
N GLU A 648 -22.94 14.75 3.00
CA GLU A 648 -23.47 15.41 1.81
C GLU A 648 -24.79 16.15 2.12
N SER A 649 -25.61 15.62 3.02
CA SER A 649 -27.00 16.07 3.21
C SER A 649 -27.29 16.80 4.52
N TRP A 650 -26.34 16.95 5.45
CA TRP A 650 -26.61 17.65 6.72
C TRP A 650 -27.23 19.05 6.57
N PRO A 651 -26.91 19.88 5.54
CA PRO A 651 -27.55 21.18 5.39
C PRO A 651 -29.04 21.06 5.08
N VAL A 652 -29.42 20.07 4.26
CA VAL A 652 -30.82 19.77 3.93
C VAL A 652 -31.54 19.21 5.15
N LEU A 653 -30.91 18.29 5.89
CA LEU A 653 -31.47 17.72 7.11
C LEU A 653 -31.74 18.80 8.17
N ALA A 654 -30.87 19.81 8.29
CA ALA A 654 -31.00 20.95 9.20
C ALA A 654 -32.16 21.92 8.85
N THR A 655 -32.90 21.68 7.76
CA THR A 655 -34.15 22.40 7.48
C THR A 655 -35.29 21.95 8.38
N ASN A 656 -35.26 20.71 8.88
CA ASN A 656 -36.22 20.19 9.84
C ASN A 656 -35.98 20.78 11.23
N SER A 657 -37.04 21.24 11.90
CA SER A 657 -36.96 21.92 13.20
C SER A 657 -36.33 21.05 14.30
N LEU A 658 -36.69 19.77 14.38
CA LEU A 658 -36.09 18.83 15.33
C LEU A 658 -34.61 18.60 15.01
N VAL A 659 -34.27 18.35 13.75
CA VAL A 659 -32.88 18.08 13.37
C VAL A 659 -32.00 19.31 13.61
N ARG A 660 -32.48 20.51 13.27
CA ARG A 660 -31.78 21.76 13.59
C ARG A 660 -31.54 21.91 15.09
N HIS A 661 -32.57 21.67 15.90
CA HIS A 661 -32.46 21.70 17.35
C HIS A 661 -31.42 20.70 17.87
N LEU A 662 -31.38 19.48 17.33
CA LEU A 662 -30.38 18.47 17.68
C LEU A 662 -28.94 18.86 17.27
N ILE A 663 -28.78 19.69 16.23
CA ILE A 663 -27.48 20.18 15.75
C ILE A 663 -27.01 21.40 16.55
N GLU A 664 -27.89 22.37 16.77
CA GLU A 664 -27.55 23.72 17.25
C GLU A 664 -27.79 23.91 18.75
N THR A 665 -28.88 23.35 19.30
CA THR A 665 -29.33 23.59 20.67
C THR A 665 -29.74 22.29 21.41
N PRO A 666 -28.92 21.22 21.40
CA PRO A 666 -29.36 19.88 21.85
C PRO A 666 -29.63 19.75 23.36
N THR A 667 -29.24 20.74 24.16
CA THR A 667 -29.42 20.75 25.62
C THR A 667 -30.62 21.58 26.06
N ASP A 668 -31.19 22.37 25.15
CA ASP A 668 -32.34 23.22 25.45
C ASP A 668 -33.64 22.42 25.29
N PRO A 669 -34.75 22.82 25.90
CA PRO A 669 -36.05 22.22 25.61
C PRO A 669 -36.42 22.43 24.14
N PHE A 670 -36.81 21.35 23.45
CA PHE A 670 -37.34 21.45 22.09
C PHE A 670 -38.71 22.16 22.12
N VAL A 671 -38.83 23.22 21.33
CA VAL A 671 -40.10 23.92 21.12
C VAL A 671 -40.60 23.56 19.72
N ASP A 672 -41.68 22.79 19.66
CA ASP A 672 -42.30 22.41 18.39
C ASP A 672 -42.97 23.63 17.73
N PRO A 673 -42.78 23.87 16.42
CA PRO A 673 -43.48 24.94 15.71
C PRO A 673 -45.00 24.73 15.63
N VAL A 674 -45.47 23.49 15.82
CA VAL A 674 -46.88 23.11 15.89
C VAL A 674 -47.34 23.13 17.35
N ALA A 675 -48.36 23.95 17.62
CA ALA A 675 -48.94 24.06 18.94
C ALA A 675 -49.55 22.72 19.43
N PRO A 676 -49.49 22.41 20.74
CA PRO A 676 -50.21 21.28 21.32
C PRO A 676 -51.70 21.35 21.04
N VAL A 677 -52.34 20.20 20.82
CA VAL A 677 -53.80 20.10 20.68
C VAL A 677 -54.55 20.30 22.02
N ALA A 678 -54.05 21.08 22.98
CA ALA A 678 -54.64 21.31 24.32
C ALA A 678 -55.17 20.04 25.06
N PRO A 679 -55.54 20.12 26.35
CA PRO A 679 -56.43 19.16 27.01
C PRO A 679 -57.86 19.71 27.07
N ASP A 680 -58.87 18.84 27.00
CA ASP A 680 -60.30 19.08 26.69
C ASP A 680 -60.90 20.46 27.05
N GLY A 681 -61.66 21.08 26.12
CA GLY A 681 -62.50 22.25 26.39
C GLY A 681 -62.56 23.39 25.35
N ASP A 682 -61.95 23.28 24.17
CA ASP A 682 -62.01 24.31 23.11
C ASP A 682 -62.77 23.79 21.87
N PRO A 683 -63.87 24.43 21.43
CA PRO A 683 -64.72 24.00 20.31
C PRO A 683 -64.07 24.07 18.91
N ALA A 684 -62.81 24.50 18.79
CA ALA A 684 -62.04 24.44 17.55
C ALA A 684 -61.29 23.09 17.32
N ARG A 685 -61.57 22.05 18.11
CA ARG A 685 -60.73 20.83 18.24
C ARG A 685 -61.23 19.58 17.50
N THR A 686 -60.26 18.74 17.16
CA THR A 686 -60.42 17.34 16.75
C THR A 686 -61.20 16.59 17.83
N ASP A 687 -62.40 16.19 17.49
CA ASP A 687 -63.26 15.38 18.33
C ASP A 687 -62.65 13.97 18.49
N LEU A 688 -62.29 13.58 19.72
CA LEU A 688 -61.61 12.31 19.98
C LEU A 688 -62.51 11.09 19.73
N ASP A 689 -63.82 11.20 19.90
CA ASP A 689 -64.70 10.07 19.60
C ASP A 689 -64.93 9.95 18.09
N GLU A 690 -65.03 11.07 17.37
CA GLU A 690 -65.03 11.03 15.90
C GLU A 690 -63.71 10.49 15.36
N LEU A 691 -62.59 10.86 15.98
CA LEU A 691 -61.28 10.29 15.64
C LEU A 691 -61.22 8.79 15.95
N ALA A 692 -61.78 8.35 17.08
CA ALA A 692 -61.89 6.94 17.42
C ALA A 692 -62.71 6.17 16.40
N ALA A 693 -63.84 6.72 15.94
CA ALA A 693 -64.67 6.15 14.89
C ALA A 693 -63.93 6.04 13.54
N ALA A 694 -62.99 6.95 13.29
CA ALA A 694 -62.15 6.96 12.10
C ALA A 694 -60.86 6.11 12.22
N CYS A 695 -60.62 5.47 13.36
CA CYS A 695 -59.46 4.59 13.57
C CYS A 695 -59.86 3.11 13.38
N PRO A 696 -59.07 2.31 12.66
CA PRO A 696 -59.39 0.90 12.42
C PRO A 696 -59.18 -0.02 13.63
N VAL A 697 -58.44 0.43 14.66
CA VAL A 697 -58.15 -0.35 15.87
C VAL A 697 -58.65 0.41 17.10
N PRO A 698 -59.24 -0.25 18.10
CA PRO A 698 -59.64 0.41 19.35
C PRO A 698 -58.46 1.12 20.02
N ALA A 699 -58.70 2.35 20.48
CA ALA A 699 -57.71 3.15 21.19
C ALA A 699 -58.33 3.91 22.36
N ASP A 700 -57.57 4.08 23.44
CA ASP A 700 -57.98 4.92 24.56
C ASP A 700 -57.72 6.42 24.27
N ALA A 701 -58.22 7.30 25.14
CA ALA A 701 -58.10 8.75 24.97
C ALA A 701 -56.64 9.24 24.85
N SER A 702 -55.69 8.59 25.54
CA SER A 702 -54.28 8.96 25.49
C SER A 702 -53.63 8.58 24.15
N GLN A 703 -53.99 7.41 23.63
CA GLN A 703 -53.56 6.94 22.31
C GLN A 703 -54.18 7.80 21.19
N LEU A 704 -55.45 8.17 21.30
CA LEU A 704 -56.14 9.03 20.34
C LEU A 704 -55.55 10.45 20.33
N THR A 705 -55.19 10.98 21.50
CA THR A 705 -54.47 12.27 21.59
C THR A 705 -53.12 12.21 20.86
N ALA A 706 -52.37 11.12 21.01
CA ALA A 706 -51.12 10.92 20.28
C ALA A 706 -51.33 10.83 18.76
N VAL A 707 -52.41 10.17 18.31
CA VAL A 707 -52.78 10.12 16.88
C VAL A 707 -53.12 11.53 16.38
N ALA A 708 -53.93 12.30 17.12
CA ALA A 708 -54.30 13.66 16.76
C ALA A 708 -53.07 14.59 16.64
N ASP A 709 -52.16 14.55 17.61
CA ASP A 709 -50.92 15.34 17.59
C ASP A 709 -50.02 14.96 16.39
N ALA A 710 -49.87 13.66 16.09
CA ALA A 710 -49.07 13.21 14.94
C ALA A 710 -49.68 13.65 13.60
N VAL A 711 -51.00 13.59 13.49
CA VAL A 711 -51.76 14.03 12.32
C VAL A 711 -51.75 15.56 12.19
N ALA A 712 -51.62 16.31 13.28
CA ALA A 712 -51.34 17.74 13.24
C ALA A 712 -49.90 18.07 12.78
N GLY A 713 -49.03 17.07 12.65
CA GLY A 713 -47.62 17.24 12.26
C GLY A 713 -46.69 17.60 13.41
N ARG A 714 -47.13 17.37 14.65
CA ARG A 714 -46.36 17.65 15.86
C ARG A 714 -45.31 16.55 16.10
N THR A 715 -44.18 16.94 16.66
CA THR A 715 -43.07 16.05 17.03
C THR A 715 -43.14 15.74 18.52
N PHE A 716 -43.17 14.45 18.88
CA PHE A 716 -43.21 14.03 20.27
C PHE A 716 -42.59 12.64 20.45
N VAL A 717 -42.28 12.30 21.71
CA VAL A 717 -41.86 10.97 22.11
C VAL A 717 -43.03 10.28 22.77
N LEU A 718 -43.40 9.09 22.28
CA LEU A 718 -44.45 8.26 22.86
C LEU A 718 -43.86 7.10 23.65
N GLU A 719 -43.97 7.16 24.98
CA GLU A 719 -43.53 6.10 25.87
C GLU A 719 -44.72 5.29 26.40
N GLY A 720 -44.57 3.97 26.47
CA GLY A 720 -45.57 3.09 27.04
C GLY A 720 -44.93 1.82 27.61
N PRO A 721 -45.37 1.27 28.75
CA PRO A 721 -44.92 -0.03 29.24
C PRO A 721 -45.19 -1.19 28.26
N PRO A 722 -44.56 -2.37 28.43
CA PRO A 722 -44.93 -3.56 27.67
C PRO A 722 -46.43 -3.88 27.85
N GLY A 723 -47.13 -4.18 26.75
CA GLY A 723 -48.55 -4.54 26.78
C GLY A 723 -49.54 -3.38 26.67
N THR A 724 -49.11 -2.11 26.65
CA THR A 724 -50.02 -0.94 26.57
C THR A 724 -50.43 -0.56 25.14
N GLY A 725 -50.56 -1.55 24.25
CA GLY A 725 -51.08 -1.31 22.90
C GLY A 725 -50.19 -0.47 21.96
N LYS A 726 -48.89 -0.33 22.22
CA LYS A 726 -47.98 0.52 21.40
C LYS A 726 -48.08 0.26 19.89
N SER A 727 -48.08 -1.00 19.46
CA SER A 727 -48.22 -1.35 18.05
C SER A 727 -49.62 -1.03 17.50
N GLN A 728 -50.67 -1.06 18.32
CA GLN A 728 -52.02 -0.60 17.94
C GLN A 728 -52.05 0.92 17.75
N THR A 729 -51.43 1.68 18.65
CA THR A 729 -51.31 3.14 18.52
C THR A 729 -50.55 3.53 17.25
N ILE A 730 -49.45 2.82 16.94
CA ILE A 730 -48.70 3.02 15.69
C ILE A 730 -49.60 2.72 14.49
N THR A 731 -50.33 1.61 14.48
CA THR A 731 -51.26 1.28 13.38
C THR A 731 -52.27 2.40 13.14
N ASN A 732 -52.95 2.89 14.18
CA ASN A 732 -53.90 4.00 14.03
C ASN A 732 -53.25 5.29 13.53
N LEU A 733 -52.05 5.63 14.03
CA LEU A 733 -51.29 6.79 13.58
C LEU A 733 -50.96 6.69 12.09
N LEU A 734 -50.45 5.53 11.64
CA LEU A 734 -50.10 5.29 10.24
C LEU A 734 -51.35 5.37 9.35
N THR A 735 -52.43 4.69 9.73
CA THR A 735 -53.69 4.72 8.98
C THR A 735 -54.23 6.13 8.81
N ARG A 736 -54.30 6.90 9.90
CA ARG A 736 -54.85 8.25 9.87
C ARG A 736 -53.98 9.22 9.09
N ALA A 737 -52.66 9.12 9.23
CA ALA A 737 -51.74 9.94 8.45
C ALA A 737 -51.87 9.67 6.93
N VAL A 738 -52.01 8.40 6.54
CA VAL A 738 -52.24 8.02 5.14
C VAL A 738 -53.61 8.50 4.64
N ALA A 739 -54.66 8.38 5.47
CA ALA A 739 -55.99 8.89 5.15
C ALA A 739 -56.01 10.41 4.91
N ASP A 740 -55.13 11.15 5.60
CA ASP A 740 -54.94 12.60 5.42
C ASP A 740 -54.03 12.96 4.22
N GLY A 741 -53.67 11.98 3.39
CA GLY A 741 -52.82 12.18 2.22
C GLY A 741 -51.34 12.41 2.56
N LYS A 742 -50.90 12.09 3.78
CA LYS A 742 -49.49 12.21 4.16
C LYS A 742 -48.67 11.03 3.64
N ARG A 743 -47.41 11.31 3.34
CA ARG A 743 -46.39 10.28 3.07
C ARG A 743 -45.73 9.92 4.40
N VAL A 744 -45.69 8.64 4.74
CA VAL A 744 -45.19 8.17 6.03
C VAL A 744 -44.02 7.21 5.84
N LEU A 745 -42.95 7.43 6.57
CA LEU A 745 -41.81 6.51 6.68
C LEU A 745 -41.75 5.98 8.12
N PHE A 746 -41.95 4.67 8.29
CA PHE A 746 -41.80 4.00 9.57
C PHE A 746 -40.44 3.31 9.64
N VAL A 747 -39.65 3.65 10.66
CA VAL A 747 -38.28 3.13 10.86
C VAL A 747 -38.21 2.45 12.23
N ALA A 748 -37.58 1.28 12.31
CA ALA A 748 -37.34 0.57 13.55
C ALA A 748 -35.96 -0.10 13.55
N GLU A 749 -35.34 -0.24 14.72
CA GLU A 749 -34.01 -0.85 14.86
C GLU A 749 -34.00 -2.36 14.52
N LYS A 750 -35.10 -3.07 14.82
CA LYS A 750 -35.19 -4.52 14.65
C LYS A 750 -36.27 -4.88 13.66
N ARG A 751 -35.95 -5.81 12.74
CA ARG A 751 -36.89 -6.33 11.74
C ARG A 751 -38.18 -6.87 12.34
N ALA A 752 -38.10 -7.56 13.49
CA ALA A 752 -39.28 -8.06 14.18
C ALA A 752 -40.31 -6.96 14.55
N ALA A 753 -39.88 -5.72 14.81
CA ALA A 753 -40.80 -4.62 15.08
C ALA A 753 -41.52 -4.15 13.80
N LEU A 754 -40.81 -4.14 12.66
CA LEU A 754 -41.40 -3.84 11.35
C LEU A 754 -42.42 -4.93 10.98
N ASP A 755 -42.06 -6.21 11.15
CA ASP A 755 -42.92 -7.35 10.83
C ASP A 755 -44.24 -7.31 11.64
N VAL A 756 -44.17 -6.96 12.92
CA VAL A 756 -45.36 -6.83 13.79
C VAL A 756 -46.28 -5.70 13.33
N VAL A 757 -45.74 -4.53 12.97
CA VAL A 757 -46.56 -3.40 12.50
C VAL A 757 -47.14 -3.69 11.12
N ARG A 758 -46.36 -4.30 10.23
CA ARG A 758 -46.81 -4.74 8.90
C ARG A 758 -47.98 -5.72 9.00
N ALA A 759 -47.87 -6.75 9.84
CA ALA A 759 -48.96 -7.70 10.06
C ALA A 759 -50.24 -6.99 10.54
N ARG A 760 -50.13 -5.98 11.42
CA ARG A 760 -51.29 -5.20 11.86
C ARG A 760 -51.88 -4.31 10.75
N LEU A 761 -51.04 -3.74 9.89
CA LEU A 761 -51.51 -2.98 8.73
C LEU A 761 -52.24 -3.90 7.74
N ASP A 762 -51.73 -5.12 7.54
CA ASP A 762 -52.38 -6.15 6.73
C ASP A 762 -53.75 -6.54 7.32
N GLU A 763 -53.84 -6.72 8.64
CA GLU A 763 -55.08 -7.04 9.38
C GLU A 763 -56.18 -5.98 9.20
N VAL A 764 -55.80 -4.70 9.07
CA VAL A 764 -56.75 -3.58 8.87
C VAL A 764 -56.92 -3.19 7.39
N GLY A 765 -56.41 -4.01 6.46
CA GLY A 765 -56.57 -3.81 5.01
C GLY A 765 -55.64 -2.77 4.38
N LEU A 766 -54.66 -2.25 5.12
CA LEU A 766 -53.67 -1.30 4.61
C LEU A 766 -52.42 -1.95 4.00
N GLY A 767 -52.31 -3.28 4.05
CA GLY A 767 -51.20 -4.04 3.49
C GLY A 767 -50.78 -3.63 2.08
N PRO A 768 -51.72 -3.51 1.10
CA PRO A 768 -51.40 -3.08 -0.26
C PRO A 768 -50.76 -1.69 -0.36
N PHE A 769 -51.01 -0.81 0.61
CA PHE A 769 -50.45 0.55 0.67
C PHE A 769 -49.13 0.63 1.46
N SER A 770 -48.69 -0.47 2.06
CA SER A 770 -47.43 -0.57 2.79
C SER A 770 -46.31 -1.06 1.87
N LEU A 771 -45.24 -0.27 1.76
CA LEU A 771 -44.01 -0.65 1.06
C LEU A 771 -42.91 -0.99 2.07
N ASP A 772 -42.51 -2.25 2.12
CA ASP A 772 -41.39 -2.71 2.94
C ASP A 772 -40.07 -2.55 2.17
N LEU A 773 -39.30 -1.53 2.57
CA LEU A 773 -37.99 -1.24 1.99
C LEU A 773 -36.86 -2.15 2.50
N HIS A 774 -37.14 -3.04 3.46
CA HIS A 774 -36.15 -3.93 4.10
C HIS A 774 -36.36 -5.42 3.78
N ASP A 775 -37.30 -5.75 2.90
CA ASP A 775 -37.44 -7.14 2.50
C ASP A 775 -36.25 -7.56 1.62
N LYS A 776 -35.59 -8.65 2.01
CA LYS A 776 -34.45 -9.21 1.29
C LYS A 776 -35.00 -9.77 -0.01
N GLY A 777 -34.93 -9.01 -1.10
CA GLY A 777 -35.37 -9.46 -2.41
C GLY A 777 -36.24 -8.48 -3.20
N SER A 778 -36.48 -7.26 -2.69
CA SER A 778 -37.17 -6.23 -3.45
C SER A 778 -36.27 -5.67 -4.56
N LYS A 779 -36.07 -6.46 -5.62
CA LYS A 779 -35.51 -5.99 -6.90
C LYS A 779 -36.27 -4.72 -7.34
N PRO A 780 -35.66 -3.79 -8.07
CA PRO A 780 -36.39 -2.65 -8.63
C PRO A 780 -37.68 -3.08 -9.37
N SER A 781 -37.67 -4.26 -9.99
CA SER A 781 -38.85 -4.89 -10.59
C SER A 781 -39.92 -5.32 -9.57
N ALA A 782 -39.54 -5.88 -8.42
CA ALA A 782 -40.45 -6.26 -7.35
C ALA A 782 -41.05 -5.03 -6.66
N VAL A 783 -40.25 -3.99 -6.40
CA VAL A 783 -40.75 -2.69 -5.90
C VAL A 783 -41.74 -2.08 -6.89
N ARG A 784 -41.39 -2.04 -8.18
CA ARG A 784 -42.29 -1.55 -9.24
C ARG A 784 -43.58 -2.37 -9.32
N ALA A 785 -43.50 -3.69 -9.13
CA ALA A 785 -44.67 -4.56 -9.11
C ALA A 785 -45.57 -4.30 -7.90
N GLN A 786 -44.99 -4.08 -6.71
CA GLN A 786 -45.74 -3.74 -5.50
C GLN A 786 -46.39 -2.35 -5.62
N VAL A 787 -45.67 -1.36 -6.13
CA VAL A 787 -46.21 -0.02 -6.40
C VAL A 787 -47.35 -0.10 -7.41
N ARG A 788 -47.19 -0.89 -8.49
CA ARG A 788 -48.27 -1.13 -9.45
C ARG A 788 -49.48 -1.78 -8.77
N ALA A 789 -49.27 -2.84 -8.00
CA ALA A 789 -50.34 -3.53 -7.29
C ALA A 789 -51.09 -2.59 -6.32
N ALA A 790 -50.38 -1.66 -5.68
CA ALA A 790 -50.96 -0.63 -4.83
C ALA A 790 -51.79 0.39 -5.63
N LEU A 791 -51.30 0.82 -6.80
CA LEU A 791 -52.00 1.76 -7.69
C LEU A 791 -53.25 1.14 -8.33
N ASP A 792 -53.19 -0.17 -8.65
CA ASP A 792 -54.29 -0.94 -9.23
C ASP A 792 -55.27 -1.46 -8.16
N HIS A 793 -54.98 -1.23 -6.87
CA HIS A 793 -55.81 -1.74 -5.77
C HIS A 793 -57.14 -0.98 -5.68
N THR A 794 -58.24 -1.70 -5.89
CA THR A 794 -59.60 -1.18 -5.72
C THR A 794 -60.28 -1.88 -4.55
N VAL A 795 -60.91 -1.11 -3.66
CA VAL A 795 -61.69 -1.63 -2.54
C VAL A 795 -63.17 -1.44 -2.86
N ASP A 796 -63.97 -2.49 -2.67
CA ASP A 796 -65.43 -2.40 -2.73
C ASP A 796 -65.92 -2.05 -1.32
N VAL A 797 -66.56 -0.88 -1.17
CA VAL A 797 -66.89 -0.30 0.14
C VAL A 797 -68.38 -0.43 0.38
N ASP A 798 -68.78 -1.02 1.52
CA ASP A 798 -70.17 -1.00 1.98
C ASP A 798 -70.47 0.37 2.60
N GLU A 799 -70.74 1.36 1.75
CA GLU A 799 -71.04 2.73 2.19
C GLU A 799 -72.27 2.78 3.11
N GLN A 800 -73.29 1.95 2.84
CA GLN A 800 -74.51 1.90 3.65
C GLN A 800 -74.25 1.28 5.02
N GLY A 801 -73.49 0.18 5.08
CA GLY A 801 -73.10 -0.44 6.35
C GLY A 801 -72.28 0.51 7.21
N LEU A 802 -71.33 1.23 6.60
CA LEU A 802 -70.51 2.23 7.29
C LEU A 802 -71.36 3.39 7.83
N GLU A 803 -72.32 3.89 7.05
CA GLU A 803 -73.19 4.99 7.46
C GLU A 803 -74.08 4.59 8.65
N VAL A 804 -74.62 3.36 8.64
CA VAL A 804 -75.41 2.79 9.76
C VAL A 804 -74.57 2.64 11.03
N GLU A 805 -73.33 2.15 10.92
CA GLU A 805 -72.43 2.05 12.08
C GLU A 805 -72.07 3.44 12.64
N LEU A 806 -71.79 4.41 11.78
CA LEU A 806 -71.50 5.80 12.18
C LEU A 806 -72.71 6.46 12.85
N GLU A 807 -73.93 6.26 12.35
CA GLU A 807 -75.15 6.73 12.99
C GLU A 807 -75.39 6.09 14.36
N THR A 808 -75.15 4.78 14.46
CA THR A 808 -75.25 4.05 15.74
C THR A 808 -74.26 4.59 16.76
N LEU A 809 -73.04 4.90 16.35
CA LEU A 809 -72.01 5.47 17.19
C LEU A 809 -72.33 6.92 17.61
N ARG A 810 -72.87 7.74 16.70
CA ARG A 810 -73.37 9.10 17.02
C ARG A 810 -74.57 9.07 17.98
N ALA A 811 -75.42 8.04 17.90
CA ALA A 811 -76.56 7.87 18.80
C ALA A 811 -76.17 7.31 20.19
N ALA A 812 -74.98 6.72 20.31
CA ALA A 812 -74.43 6.24 21.57
C ALA A 812 -73.67 7.33 22.37
N ARG A 813 -73.44 8.49 21.75
CA ARG A 813 -72.99 9.73 22.39
C ARG A 813 -74.16 10.48 23.02
#